data_AF-A0A1Q4A854-F1
#
_entry.id   AF-A0A1Q4A854-F1
#
_cell.length_a   1.000
_cell.length_b   1.000
_cell.length_c   1.000
_cell.angle_alpha   90.00
_cell.angle_beta   90.00
_cell.angle_gamma   90.00
#
_symmetry.space_group_name_H-M   'P 1'
#
loop_
_entity.id
_entity.type
_entity.pdbx_description
1 polymer ?
#
loop_
_entity_poly.entity_id
_entity_poly.type
_entity_poly.pdbx_seq_one_letter_code
_entity_poly.pdbx_strand_id
1 'polypeptide(L)'
;MAGEIKAAFNTAFRDYVTDGIPMSGKNPPKKSEIRLAGAIVQDAIDTEMAARIADKAELSAQIFSNASPPLAEVAAAQTVALPSNVYANGTAGVGATITASANGALAGSYFDSATIAAGKRLFVGLEGTKNGVYVLTQLGDGTKPWILTRATDADTADKLGLCNFAVIGGATLYGKNYKCQQKPADITVGTTALTFAVIKDDSAFSGEVVAARGPESSLAVRTDKAALQLGMSVKASRVAVASGSVTPACYRNFAYSSGVTYEHVARIKADGLPYGQLICNGAGAAYTVDFDLANGRVVGQTGANLVAATITALGSGVFECVAKLTTSAGGSANIQFRPSQAAGTFPFTGDGVAGAYVLGLEWRVSGTVTNLFPSNDPADATFTKVSLTATANQVIPSSSALPSLQATVAALDLLVNGKKVASKIVEGTGTGVDVRLYKGVTVTGGKTYEFGVDMKKGERSRFALFSNAGVAFNSVFDLRSGSGSGTGSPAAKVLGNDWVSASVSAAASSTATTNLQVRIYPDAGGPTYNPDGVSSIGLARAWLKEDGVLIWEETDFSAWTKNNLTVTANSLLYVGALANPTVTFDSGAAKLKGKKTVFLGTSITAQGNYTGALAILAGLSATNLGVSGASIGQNSHYGSLGIYNQIPNIPGDTEIVIIEAGTNDFGAGANSGENTPLGVLGDTSTASFYGALYAAVVAIRAQAPNAVIVFLSPYSSTSAFASHAIGTVNYRGNTLVQFQQAVDEVSKYTGYPMIDVGRRSRIGYFMPAAWTSDGLHVTATGGAIFAAYVFEGLLALARAGLFG
;
A
#
# COMPACT_ATOMS: atom_id res chain seq x y z
N MET A 1 21.29 19.87 45.29
CA MET A 1 21.71 19.14 46.51
C MET A 1 22.81 19.93 47.22
N ALA A 2 22.56 21.18 47.61
CA ALA A 2 23.59 21.97 48.29
C ALA A 2 23.72 21.47 49.74
N GLY A 3 24.84 20.83 50.07
CA GLY A 3 25.21 20.45 51.44
C GLY A 3 24.67 19.11 51.96
N GLU A 4 23.94 18.34 51.16
CA GLU A 4 23.32 17.07 51.58
C GLU A 4 24.36 16.00 51.99
N ILE A 5 25.50 15.93 51.30
CA ILE A 5 26.56 14.95 51.58
C ILE A 5 27.26 15.31 52.89
N LYS A 6 27.59 16.58 53.08
CA LYS A 6 28.16 17.09 54.33
C LYS A 6 27.22 16.85 55.51
N ALA A 7 25.91 17.08 55.33
CA ALA A 7 24.90 16.84 56.36
C ALA A 7 24.75 15.34 56.70
N ALA A 8 24.79 14.46 55.70
CA ALA A 8 24.74 13.02 55.90
C ALA A 8 25.95 12.50 56.71
N PHE A 9 27.16 12.95 56.38
CA PHE A 9 28.37 12.61 57.13
C PHE A 9 28.34 13.16 58.56
N ASN A 10 27.87 14.39 58.75
CA ASN A 10 27.69 14.96 60.10
C ASN A 10 26.67 14.19 60.93
N THR A 11 25.61 13.68 60.31
CA THR A 11 24.53 12.94 60.98
C THR A 11 24.98 11.52 61.35
N ALA A 12 25.64 10.82 60.43
CA ALA A 12 26.10 9.44 60.62
C ALA A 12 27.28 9.35 61.61
N PHE A 13 28.13 10.38 61.64
CA PHE A 13 29.33 10.42 62.50
C PHE A 13 29.24 11.51 63.58
N ARG A 14 28.04 11.75 64.10
CA ARG A 14 27.84 12.65 65.25
C ARG A 14 28.55 12.12 66.51
N ASP A 15 28.89 13.03 67.41
CA ASP A 15 29.47 12.69 68.71
C ASP A 15 28.33 12.31 69.67
N TYR A 16 28.27 11.04 70.08
CA TYR A 16 27.13 10.45 70.81
C TYR A 16 27.24 10.58 72.34
N VAL A 17 27.93 11.60 72.86
CA VAL A 17 28.20 11.71 74.31
C VAL A 17 26.95 12.09 75.12
N THR A 18 25.76 12.21 74.52
CA THR A 18 24.52 12.55 75.25
C THR A 18 23.40 11.48 75.29
N ASP A 19 23.45 10.37 74.55
CA ASP A 19 22.26 9.48 74.41
C ASP A 19 22.46 7.98 74.79
N GLY A 20 23.45 7.64 75.63
CA GLY A 20 23.37 6.42 76.47
C GLY A 20 23.38 5.02 75.80
N ILE A 21 24.16 4.76 74.74
CA ILE A 21 24.39 3.40 74.15
C ILE A 21 25.90 3.19 73.87
N PRO A 22 26.48 1.96 74.02
CA PRO A 22 27.91 1.79 74.32
C PRO A 22 28.88 2.00 73.14
N MET A 23 30.13 2.34 73.49
CA MET A 23 31.23 2.65 72.59
C MET A 23 31.50 1.57 71.53
N SER A 24 31.66 2.00 70.29
CA SER A 24 32.02 1.16 69.16
C SER A 24 33.48 0.69 69.23
N GLY A 25 33.70 -0.53 69.73
CA GLY A 25 34.86 -1.39 69.41
C GLY A 25 36.26 -0.89 69.79
N LYS A 26 37.25 -1.76 69.62
CA LYS A 26 38.64 -1.61 70.09
C LYS A 26 39.44 -0.47 69.41
N ASN A 27 38.92 0.11 68.32
CA ASN A 27 39.53 1.21 67.56
C ASN A 27 38.45 2.22 67.12
N PRO A 28 38.16 3.29 67.90
CA PRO A 28 37.16 4.27 67.51
C PRO A 28 37.66 5.09 66.30
N PRO A 29 36.88 5.20 65.20
CA PRO A 29 37.25 6.07 64.09
C PRO A 29 37.27 7.53 64.55
N LYS A 30 38.23 8.32 64.05
CA LYS A 30 38.29 9.77 64.31
C LYS A 30 37.16 10.48 63.55
N LYS A 31 35.99 10.56 64.18
CA LYS A 31 34.75 11.09 63.59
C LYS A 31 34.91 12.51 63.04
N SER A 32 35.75 13.34 63.65
CA SER A 32 36.08 14.68 63.16
C SER A 32 36.75 14.66 61.78
N GLU A 33 37.69 13.73 61.56
CA GLU A 33 38.38 13.56 60.27
C GLU A 33 37.43 12.98 59.21
N ILE A 34 36.53 12.07 59.58
CA ILE A 34 35.52 11.52 58.66
C ILE A 34 34.49 12.59 58.25
N ARG A 35 34.02 13.40 59.19
CA ARG A 35 33.12 14.53 58.88
C ARG A 35 33.77 15.54 57.93
N LEU A 36 35.08 15.78 58.10
CA LEU A 36 35.85 16.62 57.19
C LEU A 36 35.89 16.04 55.76
N ALA A 37 36.02 14.72 55.62
CA ALA A 37 35.96 14.07 54.30
C ALA A 37 34.62 14.32 53.59
N GLY A 38 33.49 14.31 54.32
CA GLY A 38 32.18 14.66 53.76
C GLY A 38 32.09 16.10 53.24
N ALA A 39 32.75 17.04 53.91
CA ALA A 39 32.86 18.42 53.43
C ALA A 39 33.74 18.54 52.18
N ILE A 40 34.89 17.87 52.16
CA ILE A 40 35.80 17.84 50.99
C ILE A 40 35.10 17.24 49.76
N VAL A 41 34.35 16.16 49.94
CA VAL A 41 33.59 15.53 48.84
C VAL A 41 32.47 16.45 48.35
N GLN A 42 31.76 17.13 49.26
CA GLN A 42 30.74 18.12 48.88
C GLN A 42 31.36 19.27 48.07
N ASP A 43 32.46 19.85 48.53
CA ASP A 43 33.12 20.97 47.85
C ASP A 43 33.65 20.57 46.46
N ALA A 44 34.19 19.35 46.31
CA ALA A 44 34.65 18.83 45.03
C ALA A 44 33.49 18.62 44.03
N ILE A 45 32.36 18.08 44.51
CA ILE A 45 31.15 17.91 43.69
C ILE A 45 30.55 19.26 43.31
N ASP A 46 30.48 20.22 44.23
CA ASP A 46 29.94 21.54 43.97
C ASP A 46 30.80 22.31 42.95
N THR A 47 32.13 22.16 43.03
CA THR A 47 33.07 22.73 42.05
C THR A 47 32.87 22.14 40.66
N GLU A 48 32.81 20.81 40.54
CA GLU A 48 32.57 20.11 39.27
C GLU A 48 31.18 20.43 38.70
N MET A 49 30.16 20.53 39.55
CA MET A 49 28.80 20.87 39.13
C MET A 49 28.71 22.32 38.62
N ALA A 50 29.41 23.26 39.27
CA ALA A 50 29.52 24.64 38.79
C ALA A 50 30.20 24.71 37.41
N ALA A 51 31.29 23.96 37.21
CA ALA A 51 31.96 23.86 35.91
C ALA A 51 31.01 23.30 34.82
N ARG A 52 30.30 22.20 35.11
CA ARG A 52 29.32 21.62 34.16
C ARG A 52 28.13 22.54 33.85
N ILE A 53 27.69 23.34 34.83
CA ILE A 53 26.63 24.34 34.62
C ILE A 53 27.14 25.45 33.69
N ALA A 54 28.39 25.90 33.86
CA ALA A 54 29.02 26.88 32.99
C ALA A 54 29.17 26.33 31.56
N ASP A 55 29.70 25.11 31.39
CA ASP A 55 29.80 24.44 30.07
C ASP A 55 28.44 24.28 29.41
N LYS A 56 27.40 23.91 30.17
CA LYS A 56 26.02 23.80 29.66
C LYS A 56 25.45 25.16 29.26
N ALA A 57 25.74 26.22 30.02
CA ALA A 57 25.31 27.58 29.68
C ALA A 57 26.00 28.07 28.40
N GLU A 58 27.28 27.79 28.24
CA GLU A 58 28.04 28.09 27.02
C GLU A 58 27.51 27.29 25.82
N LEU A 59 27.28 25.99 25.98
CA LEU A 59 26.66 25.14 24.95
C LEU A 59 25.25 25.63 24.57
N SER A 60 24.46 26.06 25.56
CA SER A 60 23.12 26.61 25.31
C SER A 60 23.23 27.92 24.52
N ALA A 61 24.15 28.82 24.87
CA ALA A 61 24.41 30.04 24.12
C ALA A 61 24.86 29.75 22.68
N GLN A 62 25.72 28.74 22.47
CA GLN A 62 26.14 28.29 21.14
C GLN A 62 24.95 27.74 20.33
N ILE A 63 24.07 26.94 20.95
CA ILE A 63 22.85 26.43 20.29
C ILE A 63 21.89 27.57 19.91
N PHE A 64 21.68 28.54 20.80
CA PHE A 64 20.85 29.72 20.51
C PHE A 64 21.47 30.64 19.45
N SER A 65 22.80 30.75 19.37
CA SER A 65 23.47 31.47 18.27
C SER A 65 23.41 30.72 16.92
N ASN A 66 23.17 29.41 16.94
CA ASN A 66 22.97 28.58 15.75
C ASN A 66 21.49 28.44 15.35
N ALA A 67 20.55 28.97 16.15
CA ALA A 67 19.18 29.14 15.73
C ALA A 67 19.17 30.15 14.58
N SER A 68 19.07 29.65 13.34
CA SER A 68 19.18 30.50 12.17
C SER A 68 18.02 31.51 12.17
N PRO A 69 18.27 32.80 11.84
CA PRO A 69 17.18 33.76 11.65
C PRO A 69 16.17 33.22 10.60
N PRO A 70 14.91 33.72 10.59
CA PRO A 70 13.95 33.33 9.57
C PRO A 70 14.57 33.52 8.18
N LEU A 71 14.47 32.49 7.33
CA LEU A 71 15.02 32.50 5.97
C LEU A 71 14.52 33.74 5.23
N ALA A 72 15.44 34.64 4.88
CA ALA A 72 15.10 35.79 4.05
C ALA A 72 14.86 35.34 2.61
N GLU A 73 13.93 35.96 1.88
CA GLU A 73 13.70 35.62 0.47
C GLU A 73 14.58 36.48 -0.45
N VAL A 74 15.12 35.86 -1.51
CA VAL A 74 15.74 36.55 -2.64
C VAL A 74 14.91 36.26 -3.90
N ALA A 75 14.64 37.32 -4.66
CA ALA A 75 13.79 37.26 -5.85
C ALA A 75 14.39 36.39 -6.97
N ALA A 76 15.72 36.32 -7.05
CA ALA A 76 16.43 35.46 -7.99
C ALA A 76 17.89 35.26 -7.58
N ALA A 77 18.51 34.20 -8.11
CA ALA A 77 19.91 33.87 -7.89
C ALA A 77 20.70 33.94 -9.19
N GLN A 78 21.95 34.38 -9.09
CA GLN A 78 22.83 34.59 -10.22
C GLN A 78 23.21 33.25 -10.88
N THR A 79 23.03 33.16 -12.20
CA THR A 79 23.45 32.01 -13.02
C THR A 79 24.56 32.37 -14.00
N VAL A 80 24.79 33.66 -14.25
CA VAL A 80 25.83 34.18 -15.15
C VAL A 80 26.56 35.33 -14.46
N ALA A 81 27.89 35.41 -14.63
CA ALA A 81 28.70 36.51 -14.12
C ALA A 81 28.15 37.88 -14.58
N LEU A 82 28.17 38.88 -13.69
CA LEU A 82 27.68 40.21 -14.00
C LEU A 82 28.58 40.88 -15.06
N PRO A 83 28.02 41.80 -15.86
CA PRO A 83 28.82 42.68 -16.72
C PRO A 83 29.87 43.47 -15.92
N SER A 84 30.85 44.05 -16.63
CA SER A 84 31.89 44.90 -16.03
C SER A 84 31.30 45.87 -15.01
N ASN A 85 31.85 45.82 -13.79
CA ASN A 85 31.32 46.52 -12.63
C ASN A 85 32.43 47.01 -11.70
N VAL A 86 32.12 48.09 -10.97
CA VAL A 86 32.96 48.68 -9.93
C VAL A 86 32.38 48.29 -8.57
N TYR A 87 33.23 47.82 -7.67
CA TYR A 87 32.85 47.50 -6.29
C TYR A 87 33.37 48.55 -5.33
N ALA A 88 32.49 49.10 -4.50
CA ALA A 88 32.83 49.94 -3.37
C ALA A 88 32.48 49.19 -2.08
N ASN A 89 33.44 48.93 -1.20
CA ASN A 89 33.25 48.07 -0.03
C ASN A 89 32.52 48.76 1.14
N GLY A 90 32.17 50.04 1.00
CA GLY A 90 31.61 50.84 2.09
C GLY A 90 32.49 50.81 3.35
N THR A 91 31.86 50.89 4.52
CA THR A 91 32.55 50.72 5.81
C THR A 91 32.50 49.26 6.21
N ALA A 92 33.57 48.52 5.93
CA ALA A 92 33.71 47.10 6.25
C ALA A 92 32.52 46.22 5.77
N GLY A 93 31.96 46.54 4.61
CA GLY A 93 30.81 45.84 4.01
C GLY A 93 29.48 46.59 4.13
N VAL A 94 29.32 47.44 5.16
CA VAL A 94 28.10 48.23 5.35
C VAL A 94 28.01 49.30 4.27
N GLY A 95 26.92 49.27 3.51
CA GLY A 95 26.70 50.16 2.36
C GLY A 95 27.51 49.80 1.13
N ALA A 96 28.08 48.59 1.05
CA ALA A 96 28.83 48.16 -0.12
C ALA A 96 27.97 48.14 -1.39
N THR A 97 28.53 48.59 -2.52
CA THR A 97 27.82 48.66 -3.81
C THR A 97 28.58 47.95 -4.92
N ILE A 98 27.84 47.28 -5.80
CA ILE A 98 28.29 46.87 -7.14
C ILE A 98 27.57 47.78 -8.15
N THR A 99 28.33 48.58 -8.89
CA THR A 99 27.81 49.54 -9.86
C THR A 99 28.29 49.18 -11.26
N ALA A 100 27.40 49.14 -12.23
CA ALA A 100 27.76 48.87 -13.62
C ALA A 100 28.79 49.91 -14.14
N SER A 101 29.76 49.46 -14.93
CA SER A 101 30.72 50.37 -15.60
C SER A 101 30.11 51.13 -16.78
N ALA A 102 28.91 50.77 -17.23
CA ALA A 102 28.20 51.38 -18.35
C ALA A 102 26.71 51.56 -18.03
N ASN A 103 26.05 52.48 -18.74
CA ASN A 103 24.61 52.67 -18.66
C ASN A 103 23.87 51.47 -19.27
N GLY A 104 22.79 51.05 -18.62
CA GLY A 104 21.94 49.96 -19.08
C GLY A 104 21.17 49.33 -17.94
N ALA A 105 20.02 48.73 -18.26
CA ALA A 105 19.22 47.99 -17.29
C ALA A 105 19.86 46.63 -16.93
N LEU A 106 19.78 46.22 -15.67
CA LEU A 106 20.19 44.89 -15.25
C LEU A 106 19.22 43.84 -15.80
N ALA A 107 19.70 43.00 -16.72
CA ALA A 107 18.87 41.99 -17.38
C ALA A 107 18.61 40.77 -16.48
N GLY A 108 17.39 40.22 -16.58
CA GLY A 108 17.00 38.99 -15.89
C GLY A 108 17.84 37.75 -16.28
N SER A 109 18.46 37.76 -17.47
CA SER A 109 19.30 36.67 -17.96
C SER A 109 20.52 36.38 -17.08
N TYR A 110 20.98 37.34 -16.28
CA TYR A 110 22.07 37.12 -15.31
C TYR A 110 21.60 36.39 -14.05
N PHE A 111 20.29 36.41 -13.77
CA PHE A 111 19.67 35.79 -12.61
C PHE A 111 18.59 34.81 -13.05
N ASP A 112 19.00 33.78 -13.79
CA ASP A 112 18.15 32.64 -14.12
C ASP A 112 16.89 33.02 -14.91
N SER A 113 17.01 34.04 -15.75
CA SER A 113 15.91 34.60 -16.57
C SER A 113 14.72 35.15 -15.76
N ALA A 114 14.91 35.44 -14.48
CA ALA A 114 13.87 36.00 -13.62
C ALA A 114 13.51 37.44 -14.01
N THR A 115 12.26 37.84 -13.76
CA THR A 115 11.85 39.24 -13.86
C THR A 115 12.40 40.03 -12.69
N ILE A 116 13.28 40.99 -12.96
CA ILE A 116 13.95 41.82 -11.95
C ILE A 116 13.39 43.25 -11.97
N ALA A 117 13.21 43.85 -10.79
CA ALA A 117 12.83 45.25 -10.62
C ALA A 117 13.63 45.89 -9.48
N ALA A 118 13.67 47.23 -9.45
CA ALA A 118 14.26 47.96 -8.33
C ALA A 118 13.55 47.59 -7.00
N GLY A 119 14.31 47.54 -5.91
CA GLY A 119 13.88 47.09 -4.59
C GLY A 119 13.89 45.57 -4.39
N LYS A 120 14.14 44.77 -5.42
CA LYS A 120 14.25 43.31 -5.28
C LYS A 120 15.59 42.88 -4.71
N ARG A 121 15.56 41.88 -3.83
CA ARG A 121 16.73 41.19 -3.29
C ARG A 121 17.23 40.15 -4.28
N LEU A 122 18.53 40.09 -4.52
CA LEU A 122 19.16 39.21 -5.48
C LEU A 122 20.36 38.52 -4.82
N PHE A 123 20.51 37.23 -5.08
CA PHE A 123 21.70 36.50 -4.67
C PHE A 123 22.77 36.57 -5.75
N VAL A 124 23.87 37.26 -5.44
CA VAL A 124 25.05 37.42 -6.31
C VAL A 124 26.09 36.39 -5.90
N GLY A 125 26.06 35.21 -6.53
CA GLY A 125 26.87 34.06 -6.15
C GLY A 125 28.23 33.95 -6.84
N LEU A 126 28.42 34.60 -8.00
CA LEU A 126 29.53 34.34 -8.91
C LEU A 126 30.59 35.45 -8.98
N GLU A 127 30.49 36.50 -8.14
CA GLU A 127 31.37 37.67 -8.17
C GLU A 127 32.59 37.59 -7.23
N GLY A 128 33.11 36.39 -6.96
CA GLY A 128 34.32 36.20 -6.16
C GLY A 128 34.23 36.83 -4.77
N THR A 129 35.16 37.74 -4.41
CA THR A 129 35.19 38.43 -3.11
C THR A 129 34.04 39.43 -2.89
N LYS A 130 33.25 39.70 -3.94
CA LYS A 130 32.08 40.58 -3.91
C LYS A 130 30.78 39.81 -3.73
N ASN A 131 30.80 38.48 -3.68
CA ASN A 131 29.57 37.70 -3.62
C ASN A 131 28.79 37.91 -2.31
N GLY A 132 27.49 37.63 -2.34
CA GLY A 132 26.56 37.84 -1.23
C GLY A 132 25.14 38.21 -1.67
N VAL A 133 24.33 38.70 -0.72
CA VAL A 133 22.94 39.12 -0.97
C VAL A 133 22.86 40.64 -1.12
N TYR A 134 22.21 41.08 -2.18
CA TYR A 134 22.10 42.49 -2.55
C TYR A 134 20.66 42.92 -2.80
N VAL A 135 20.35 44.20 -2.59
CA VAL A 135 19.12 44.84 -3.05
C VAL A 135 19.45 45.63 -4.32
N LEU A 136 18.65 45.46 -5.37
CA LEU A 136 18.74 46.30 -6.56
C LEU A 136 18.19 47.69 -6.28
N THR A 137 19.07 48.62 -5.93
CA THR A 137 18.68 50.00 -5.58
C THR A 137 18.43 50.86 -6.83
N GLN A 138 19.05 50.52 -7.96
CA GLN A 138 18.79 51.15 -9.25
C GLN A 138 18.79 50.09 -10.36
N LEU A 139 17.68 49.94 -11.09
CA LEU A 139 17.57 48.98 -12.20
C LEU A 139 18.47 49.34 -13.39
N GLY A 140 18.79 50.63 -13.56
CA GLY A 140 19.54 51.16 -14.71
C GLY A 140 18.67 51.37 -15.96
N ASP A 141 19.14 52.21 -16.88
CA ASP A 141 18.51 52.54 -18.16
C ASP A 141 19.57 53.05 -19.17
N GLY A 142 19.17 53.54 -20.34
CA GLY A 142 20.12 54.07 -21.35
C GLY A 142 20.96 55.28 -20.88
N THR A 143 20.56 55.93 -19.78
CA THR A 143 21.20 57.13 -19.22
C THR A 143 21.83 56.90 -17.84
N LYS A 144 21.53 55.78 -17.18
CA LYS A 144 22.01 55.45 -15.82
C LYS A 144 22.49 54.00 -15.71
N PRO A 145 23.58 53.73 -14.96
CA PRO A 145 24.00 52.35 -14.68
C PRO A 145 23.04 51.68 -13.69
N TRP A 146 23.02 50.35 -13.63
CA TRP A 146 22.38 49.64 -12.52
C TRP A 146 23.27 49.66 -11.27
N ILE A 147 22.64 49.58 -10.09
CA ILE A 147 23.31 49.59 -8.78
C ILE A 147 22.71 48.52 -7.88
N LEU A 148 23.57 47.65 -7.37
CA LEU A 148 23.27 46.67 -6.33
C LEU A 148 23.91 47.14 -5.03
N THR A 149 23.13 47.24 -3.95
CA THR A 149 23.62 47.60 -2.61
C THR A 149 23.49 46.39 -1.69
N ARG A 150 24.55 46.04 -0.95
CA ARG A 150 24.57 44.85 -0.09
C ARG A 150 23.44 44.95 0.94
N ALA A 151 22.73 43.85 1.14
CA ALA A 151 21.54 43.86 1.97
C ALA A 151 21.89 44.07 3.46
N THR A 152 21.10 44.87 4.17
CA THR A 152 21.39 45.32 5.55
C THR A 152 21.40 44.18 6.59
N ASP A 153 20.80 43.05 6.25
CA ASP A 153 20.80 41.80 7.02
C ASP A 153 21.92 40.84 6.61
N ALA A 154 22.78 41.23 5.66
CA ALA A 154 23.88 40.44 5.11
C ALA A 154 25.09 41.32 4.69
N ASP A 155 25.37 42.38 5.47
CA ASP A 155 26.39 43.40 5.16
C ASP A 155 27.61 43.44 6.10
N THR A 156 27.64 42.57 7.11
CA THR A 156 28.75 42.45 8.08
C THR A 156 29.16 40.99 8.26
N ALA A 157 30.36 40.74 8.79
CA ALA A 157 30.89 39.39 9.02
C ALA A 157 29.95 38.52 9.88
N ASP A 158 29.46 39.06 10.99
CA ASP A 158 28.55 38.35 11.90
C ASP A 158 27.23 37.99 11.23
N LYS A 159 26.65 38.93 10.46
CA LYS A 159 25.40 38.70 9.73
C LYS A 159 25.58 37.69 8.59
N LEU A 160 26.70 37.74 7.88
CA LEU A 160 27.00 36.82 6.79
C LEU A 160 27.24 35.39 7.28
N GLY A 161 27.94 35.21 8.41
CA GLY A 161 28.16 33.88 8.99
C GLY A 161 26.87 33.20 9.48
N LEU A 162 25.81 33.96 9.71
CA LEU A 162 24.47 33.48 10.06
C LEU A 162 23.48 33.54 8.87
N CYS A 163 23.93 33.97 7.70
CA CYS A 163 23.04 34.26 6.57
C CYS A 163 22.49 32.99 5.92
N ASN A 164 21.17 32.92 5.87
CA ASN A 164 20.38 31.90 5.20
C ASN A 164 19.25 32.56 4.38
N PHE A 165 18.98 32.06 3.18
CA PHE A 165 17.92 32.62 2.32
C PHE A 165 17.31 31.61 1.35
N ALA A 166 16.07 31.87 0.95
CA ALA A 166 15.33 31.10 -0.04
C ALA A 166 15.28 31.83 -1.39
N VAL A 167 15.51 31.10 -2.48
CA VAL A 167 15.38 31.63 -3.85
C VAL A 167 13.95 31.39 -4.35
N ILE A 168 13.21 32.48 -4.61
CA ILE A 168 11.77 32.44 -4.93
C ILE A 168 11.45 32.80 -6.40
N GLY A 169 12.46 32.93 -7.25
CA GLY A 169 12.28 33.19 -8.68
C GLY A 169 13.48 32.73 -9.52
N GLY A 170 13.27 32.65 -10.83
CA GLY A 170 14.17 31.98 -11.78
C GLY A 170 13.63 30.60 -12.20
N ALA A 171 14.31 29.93 -13.13
CA ALA A 171 13.94 28.63 -13.65
C ALA A 171 14.67 27.45 -12.95
N THR A 172 15.99 27.54 -12.84
CA THR A 172 16.89 26.46 -12.40
C THR A 172 17.16 26.47 -10.89
N LEU A 173 17.22 27.65 -10.28
CA LEU A 173 17.60 27.82 -8.87
C LEU A 173 16.41 28.08 -7.95
N TYR A 174 15.19 28.17 -8.50
CA TYR A 174 13.94 28.31 -7.75
C TYR A 174 13.76 27.19 -6.71
N GLY A 175 13.32 27.53 -5.51
CA GLY A 175 13.05 26.57 -4.43
C GLY A 175 14.30 26.11 -3.68
N LYS A 176 15.50 26.54 -4.07
CA LYS A 176 16.73 26.25 -3.32
C LYS A 176 16.91 27.23 -2.17
N ASN A 177 17.33 26.70 -1.02
CA ASN A 177 17.69 27.47 0.16
C ASN A 177 19.19 27.38 0.37
N TYR A 178 19.84 28.51 0.59
CA TYR A 178 21.30 28.63 0.72
C TYR A 178 21.71 29.09 2.10
N LYS A 179 22.91 28.65 2.54
CA LYS A 179 23.57 29.12 3.76
C LYS A 179 25.05 29.41 3.51
N CYS A 180 25.54 30.53 4.02
CA CYS A 180 26.97 30.84 4.03
C CYS A 180 27.73 29.83 4.93
N GLN A 181 28.81 29.25 4.42
CA GLN A 181 29.54 28.18 5.11
C GLN A 181 30.65 28.69 6.05
N GLN A 182 31.02 29.96 5.94
CA GLN A 182 32.11 30.53 6.74
C GLN A 182 31.62 31.01 8.11
N LYS A 183 32.51 30.87 9.11
CA LYS A 183 32.30 31.46 10.44
C LYS A 183 32.54 32.97 10.36
N PRO A 184 31.85 33.79 11.18
CA PRO A 184 32.07 35.24 11.21
C PRO A 184 33.54 35.67 11.30
N ALA A 185 34.34 35.01 12.14
CA ALA A 185 35.75 35.32 12.32
C ALA A 185 36.61 35.17 11.05
N ASP A 186 36.15 34.37 10.08
CA ASP A 186 36.86 34.09 8.82
C ASP A 186 36.41 35.02 7.68
N ILE A 187 35.44 35.91 7.94
CA ILE A 187 34.83 36.78 6.94
C ILE A 187 35.39 38.20 7.05
N THR A 188 36.18 38.61 6.06
CA THR A 188 36.49 40.03 5.80
C THR A 188 35.75 40.46 4.53
N VAL A 189 34.68 41.25 4.67
CA VAL A 189 33.82 41.65 3.54
C VAL A 189 34.63 42.38 2.47
N GLY A 190 34.45 41.99 1.21
CA GLY A 190 35.18 42.53 0.05
C GLY A 190 36.55 41.89 -0.21
N THR A 191 37.06 41.08 0.73
CA THR A 191 38.36 40.38 0.62
C THR A 191 38.21 38.87 0.63
N THR A 192 37.36 38.32 1.51
CA THR A 192 37.05 36.89 1.56
C THR A 192 36.01 36.54 0.48
N ALA A 193 36.28 35.52 -0.35
CA ALA A 193 35.26 34.94 -1.24
C ALA A 193 34.33 34.00 -0.45
N LEU A 194 33.03 34.31 -0.42
CA LEU A 194 32.06 33.55 0.38
C LEU A 194 31.63 32.26 -0.33
N THR A 195 31.35 31.19 0.42
CA THR A 195 30.80 29.94 -0.10
C THR A 195 29.39 29.76 0.43
N PHE A 196 28.41 29.64 -0.46
CA PHE A 196 27.01 29.39 -0.13
C PHE A 196 26.63 27.98 -0.57
N ALA A 197 26.28 27.11 0.38
CA ALA A 197 25.83 25.75 0.08
C ALA A 197 24.31 25.62 0.18
N VAL A 198 23.74 24.73 -0.64
CA VAL A 198 22.32 24.39 -0.57
C VAL A 198 22.05 23.60 0.71
N ILE A 199 21.14 24.10 1.54
CA ILE A 199 20.72 23.44 2.78
C ILE A 199 19.35 22.77 2.68
N LYS A 200 18.56 23.15 1.68
CA LYS A 200 17.25 22.56 1.38
C LYS A 200 16.89 22.84 -0.07
N ASP A 201 16.33 21.86 -0.76
CA ASP A 201 15.93 21.94 -2.15
C ASP A 201 14.44 21.62 -2.30
N ASP A 202 13.61 22.66 -2.31
CA ASP A 202 12.15 22.56 -2.50
C ASP A 202 11.76 22.62 -3.98
N SER A 203 12.75 22.61 -4.91
CA SER A 203 12.50 22.67 -6.36
C SER A 203 11.86 21.40 -6.91
N ALA A 204 11.80 20.32 -6.12
CA ALA A 204 11.17 19.07 -6.47
C ALA A 204 9.97 18.81 -5.54
N PHE A 205 8.76 18.80 -6.11
CA PHE A 205 7.78 17.83 -5.60
C PHE A 205 8.47 16.47 -5.64
N SER A 206 8.47 15.73 -4.53
CA SER A 206 9.13 14.43 -4.48
C SER A 206 8.66 13.58 -5.67
N GLY A 207 9.54 12.73 -6.21
CA GLY A 207 9.16 11.79 -7.28
C GLY A 207 7.90 10.99 -6.91
N GLU A 208 7.68 10.75 -5.62
CA GLU A 208 6.46 10.18 -5.06
C GLU A 208 5.21 11.04 -5.26
N VAL A 209 5.27 12.37 -5.10
CA VAL A 209 4.11 13.26 -5.33
C VAL A 209 3.77 13.35 -6.81
N VAL A 210 4.77 13.37 -7.69
CA VAL A 210 4.55 13.34 -9.15
C VAL A 210 3.99 11.98 -9.58
N ALA A 211 4.53 10.89 -9.04
CA ALA A 211 4.00 9.54 -9.26
C ALA A 211 2.58 9.37 -8.68
N ALA A 212 2.29 9.94 -7.51
CA ALA A 212 0.98 9.89 -6.85
C ALA A 212 -0.06 10.83 -7.49
N ARG A 213 0.37 11.87 -8.21
CA ARG A 213 -0.51 12.72 -9.03
C ARG A 213 -0.90 12.01 -10.32
N GLY A 214 0.00 11.22 -10.91
CA GLY A 214 -0.21 10.60 -12.22
C GLY A 214 -0.48 11.68 -13.30
N PRO A 215 -1.27 11.36 -14.34
CA PRO A 215 -1.57 12.29 -15.44
C PRO A 215 -2.61 13.37 -15.09
N GLU A 216 -3.13 13.41 -13.86
CA GLU A 216 -4.26 14.25 -13.48
C GLU A 216 -3.84 15.73 -13.29
N SER A 217 -4.62 16.65 -13.86
CA SER A 217 -4.27 18.08 -13.98
C SER A 217 -4.47 18.91 -12.71
N SER A 218 -5.24 18.42 -11.73
CA SER A 218 -5.50 19.14 -10.47
C SER A 218 -5.87 18.22 -9.30
N LEU A 219 -5.80 18.74 -8.07
CA LEU A 219 -6.27 18.04 -6.87
C LEU A 219 -7.79 17.81 -6.89
N ALA A 220 -8.56 18.72 -7.47
CA ALA A 220 -10.02 18.58 -7.58
C ALA A 220 -10.40 17.33 -8.40
N VAL A 221 -9.75 17.13 -9.55
CA VAL A 221 -9.97 15.95 -10.41
C VAL A 221 -9.64 14.65 -9.68
N ARG A 222 -8.58 14.66 -8.85
CA ARG A 222 -8.20 13.49 -8.03
C ARG A 222 -9.22 13.19 -6.94
N THR A 223 -9.71 14.22 -6.26
CA THR A 223 -10.75 14.09 -5.23
C THR A 223 -12.05 13.58 -5.83
N ASP A 224 -12.47 14.08 -6.99
CA ASP A 224 -13.67 13.61 -7.69
C ASP A 224 -13.51 12.16 -8.16
N LYS A 225 -12.35 11.78 -8.71
CA LYS A 225 -12.07 10.40 -9.10
C LYS A 225 -12.09 9.45 -7.90
N ALA A 226 -11.50 9.85 -6.77
CA ALA A 226 -11.53 9.08 -5.54
C ALA A 226 -12.97 8.97 -4.99
N ALA A 227 -13.74 10.06 -5.02
CA ALA A 227 -15.14 10.07 -4.62
C ALA A 227 -15.98 9.12 -5.50
N LEU A 228 -15.79 9.13 -6.82
CA LEU A 228 -16.43 8.18 -7.74
C LEU A 228 -16.08 6.73 -7.41
N GLN A 229 -14.81 6.43 -7.17
CA GLN A 229 -14.35 5.09 -6.79
C GLN A 229 -14.97 4.60 -5.47
N LEU A 230 -15.23 5.53 -4.54
CA LEU A 230 -15.90 5.25 -3.27
C LEU A 230 -17.44 5.27 -3.35
N GLY A 231 -18.02 5.45 -4.55
CA GLY A 231 -19.48 5.53 -4.75
C GLY A 231 -20.13 6.82 -4.23
N MET A 232 -19.31 7.82 -3.89
CA MET A 232 -19.76 9.11 -3.37
C MET A 232 -20.30 9.99 -4.49
N SER A 233 -21.03 11.04 -4.11
CA SER A 233 -21.56 12.05 -5.02
C SER A 233 -20.47 13.02 -5.49
N VAL A 234 -20.47 13.33 -6.79
CA VAL A 234 -19.66 14.39 -7.40
C VAL A 234 -20.55 15.34 -8.20
N LYS A 235 -20.05 16.52 -8.55
CA LYS A 235 -20.81 17.48 -9.39
C LYS A 235 -20.55 17.21 -10.88
N ALA A 236 -21.60 17.34 -11.68
CA ALA A 236 -21.55 17.21 -13.13
C ALA A 236 -22.62 18.08 -13.79
N SER A 237 -22.58 18.18 -15.11
CA SER A 237 -23.67 18.79 -15.86
C SER A 237 -24.71 17.74 -16.19
N ARG A 238 -25.99 18.03 -15.93
CA ARG A 238 -27.10 17.13 -16.28
C ARG A 238 -27.66 17.54 -17.64
N VAL A 239 -27.65 16.64 -18.60
CA VAL A 239 -28.34 16.81 -19.89
C VAL A 239 -29.69 16.12 -19.82
N ALA A 240 -30.79 16.87 -19.97
CA ALA A 240 -32.16 16.37 -19.97
C ALA A 240 -32.77 16.54 -21.36
N VAL A 241 -33.44 15.51 -21.88
CA VAL A 241 -34.05 15.57 -23.21
C VAL A 241 -35.39 16.30 -23.16
N ALA A 242 -35.75 16.98 -24.25
CA ALA A 242 -37.06 17.63 -24.36
C ALA A 242 -38.20 16.59 -24.50
N SER A 243 -39.44 17.02 -24.23
CA SER A 243 -40.62 16.19 -24.48
C SER A 243 -40.96 16.11 -25.97
N GLY A 244 -41.48 14.96 -26.44
CA GLY A 244 -41.92 14.76 -27.82
C GLY A 244 -40.89 14.01 -28.67
N SER A 245 -41.02 14.05 -30.01
CA SER A 245 -40.07 13.37 -30.91
C SER A 245 -38.73 14.11 -30.93
N VAL A 246 -37.67 13.49 -30.41
CA VAL A 246 -36.36 14.11 -30.20
C VAL A 246 -35.21 13.35 -30.87
N THR A 247 -34.25 14.09 -31.39
CA THR A 247 -32.90 13.60 -31.72
C THR A 247 -31.91 14.44 -30.91
N PRO A 248 -31.76 14.14 -29.60
CA PRO A 248 -30.99 14.99 -28.71
C PRO A 248 -29.51 14.97 -29.08
N ALA A 249 -28.91 16.15 -29.20
CA ALA A 249 -27.48 16.28 -29.48
C ALA A 249 -26.86 17.45 -28.71
N CYS A 250 -25.71 17.18 -28.10
CA CYS A 250 -24.79 18.20 -27.59
C CYS A 250 -23.52 18.12 -28.43
N TYR A 251 -23.15 19.19 -29.13
CA TYR A 251 -22.04 19.14 -30.05
C TYR A 251 -21.28 20.44 -30.19
N ARG A 252 -20.09 20.31 -30.79
CA ARG A 252 -19.27 21.44 -31.20
C ARG A 252 -18.60 21.14 -32.53
N ASN A 253 -18.51 22.17 -33.37
CA ASN A 253 -17.74 22.11 -34.61
C ASN A 253 -16.23 22.21 -34.29
N PHE A 254 -15.42 21.33 -34.88
CA PHE A 254 -13.96 21.34 -34.73
C PHE A 254 -13.28 21.17 -36.08
N ALA A 255 -12.23 21.95 -36.33
CA ALA A 255 -11.39 21.86 -37.51
C ALA A 255 -10.23 20.89 -37.27
N TYR A 256 -10.20 19.80 -38.03
CA TYR A 256 -9.22 18.73 -37.88
C TYR A 256 -8.26 18.66 -39.08
N SER A 257 -7.00 18.29 -38.79
CA SER A 257 -5.98 18.01 -39.79
C SER A 257 -6.06 16.56 -40.27
N SER A 258 -5.57 16.29 -41.48
CA SER A 258 -5.45 14.93 -42.04
C SER A 258 -4.39 14.10 -41.31
N GLY A 259 -4.61 12.79 -41.16
CA GLY A 259 -3.65 11.83 -40.62
C GLY A 259 -3.46 11.89 -39.10
N VAL A 260 -4.27 12.68 -38.39
CA VAL A 260 -4.16 12.81 -36.92
C VAL A 260 -5.14 11.84 -36.25
N THR A 261 -4.65 11.14 -35.23
CA THR A 261 -5.49 10.28 -34.39
C THR A 261 -6.06 11.08 -33.23
N TYR A 262 -7.38 11.21 -33.18
CA TYR A 262 -8.11 11.90 -32.11
C TYR A 262 -8.90 10.91 -31.26
N GLU A 263 -9.23 11.35 -30.04
CA GLU A 263 -10.14 10.69 -29.12
C GLU A 263 -11.29 11.64 -28.78
N HIS A 264 -12.52 11.19 -29.02
CA HIS A 264 -13.73 11.76 -28.44
C HIS A 264 -14.02 11.05 -27.13
N VAL A 265 -13.95 11.76 -26.02
CA VAL A 265 -14.14 11.21 -24.67
C VAL A 265 -15.38 11.83 -24.03
N ALA A 266 -16.23 11.00 -23.47
CA ALA A 266 -17.36 11.44 -22.66
C ALA A 266 -17.43 10.64 -21.36
N ARG A 267 -17.47 11.36 -20.22
CA ARG A 267 -17.61 10.74 -18.89
C ARG A 267 -19.04 10.89 -18.41
N ILE A 268 -19.80 9.79 -18.44
CA ILE A 268 -21.27 9.82 -18.40
C ILE A 268 -21.82 8.84 -17.36
N LYS A 269 -22.88 9.24 -16.66
CA LYS A 269 -23.77 8.36 -15.89
C LYS A 269 -25.20 8.49 -16.41
N ALA A 270 -25.87 7.35 -16.61
CA ALA A 270 -27.27 7.31 -17.02
C ALA A 270 -28.20 7.89 -15.94
N ASP A 271 -29.24 8.61 -16.37
CA ASP A 271 -30.32 9.14 -15.50
C ASP A 271 -31.67 9.00 -16.21
N GLY A 272 -32.11 7.76 -16.42
CA GLY A 272 -33.30 7.43 -17.21
C GLY A 272 -33.04 7.23 -18.71
N LEU A 273 -31.86 7.61 -19.22
CA LEU A 273 -31.38 7.26 -20.58
C LEU A 273 -30.20 6.29 -20.49
N PRO A 274 -30.42 4.97 -20.74
CA PRO A 274 -29.41 3.95 -20.53
C PRO A 274 -28.35 3.90 -21.65
N TYR A 275 -28.49 4.67 -22.72
CA TYR A 275 -27.54 4.66 -23.84
C TYR A 275 -26.99 6.06 -24.16
N GLY A 276 -25.79 6.08 -24.73
CA GLY A 276 -25.15 7.28 -25.24
C GLY A 276 -24.43 7.00 -26.54
N GLN A 277 -24.49 7.92 -27.50
CA GLN A 277 -23.81 7.82 -28.78
C GLN A 277 -22.78 8.94 -28.94
N LEU A 278 -21.56 8.58 -29.33
CA LEU A 278 -20.54 9.51 -29.81
C LEU A 278 -20.49 9.43 -31.33
N ILE A 279 -20.62 10.58 -32.01
CA ILE A 279 -20.75 10.61 -33.47
C ILE A 279 -20.07 11.84 -34.10
N CYS A 280 -19.51 11.62 -35.28
CA CYS A 280 -19.06 12.65 -36.21
C CYS A 280 -19.41 12.20 -37.64
N ASN A 281 -20.06 13.08 -38.41
CA ASN A 281 -20.44 12.81 -39.80
C ASN A 281 -19.54 13.56 -40.80
N GLY A 282 -18.40 14.08 -40.34
CA GLY A 282 -17.45 14.83 -41.17
C GLY A 282 -16.80 13.96 -42.23
N ALA A 283 -16.72 14.46 -43.46
CA ALA A 283 -15.92 13.82 -44.50
C ALA A 283 -14.45 13.71 -44.03
N GLY A 284 -13.92 12.49 -44.02
CA GLY A 284 -12.57 12.20 -43.53
C GLY A 284 -12.41 12.13 -42.01
N ALA A 285 -13.50 12.18 -41.23
CA ALA A 285 -13.51 12.02 -39.78
C ALA A 285 -14.75 11.25 -39.28
N ALA A 286 -15.33 10.39 -40.12
CA ALA A 286 -16.63 9.79 -39.87
C ALA A 286 -16.56 8.61 -38.88
N TYR A 287 -17.34 8.68 -37.80
CA TYR A 287 -17.53 7.59 -36.84
C TYR A 287 -18.87 7.73 -36.10
N THR A 288 -19.39 6.60 -35.66
CA THR A 288 -20.54 6.48 -34.75
C THR A 288 -20.24 5.35 -33.76
N VAL A 289 -20.39 5.60 -32.47
CA VAL A 289 -20.21 4.59 -31.42
C VAL A 289 -21.34 4.72 -30.42
N ASP A 290 -22.06 3.62 -30.20
CA ASP A 290 -23.16 3.49 -29.24
C ASP A 290 -22.68 2.73 -28.00
N PHE A 291 -22.99 3.29 -26.84
CA PHE A 291 -22.62 2.80 -25.52
C PHE A 291 -23.86 2.47 -24.71
N ASP A 292 -23.87 1.29 -24.10
CA ASP A 292 -24.79 0.92 -23.02
C ASP A 292 -24.17 1.37 -21.70
N LEU A 293 -24.70 2.47 -21.17
CA LEU A 293 -24.28 3.13 -19.95
C LEU A 293 -24.86 2.46 -18.69
N ALA A 294 -25.82 1.54 -18.84
CA ALA A 294 -26.34 0.76 -17.71
C ALA A 294 -25.44 -0.44 -17.42
N ASN A 295 -24.92 -1.09 -18.47
CA ASN A 295 -24.11 -2.31 -18.36
C ASN A 295 -22.62 -2.10 -18.65
N GLY A 296 -22.21 -0.88 -19.05
CA GLY A 296 -20.81 -0.56 -19.32
C GLY A 296 -20.26 -1.28 -20.55
N ARG A 297 -20.98 -1.25 -21.68
CA ARG A 297 -20.61 -1.98 -22.91
C ARG A 297 -20.65 -1.08 -24.14
N VAL A 298 -19.75 -1.30 -25.08
CA VAL A 298 -19.92 -0.81 -26.46
C VAL A 298 -20.92 -1.75 -27.15
N VAL A 299 -22.01 -1.20 -27.69
CA VAL A 299 -23.12 -1.99 -28.26
C VAL A 299 -23.33 -1.76 -29.75
N GLY A 300 -22.70 -0.74 -30.32
CA GLY A 300 -22.69 -0.47 -31.76
C GLY A 300 -21.51 0.41 -32.13
N GLN A 301 -20.88 0.16 -33.27
CA GLN A 301 -19.81 1.02 -33.77
C GLN A 301 -19.69 0.92 -35.29
N THR A 302 -19.56 2.07 -35.96
CA THR A 302 -19.44 2.16 -37.42
C THR A 302 -18.64 3.40 -37.81
N GLY A 303 -18.15 3.45 -39.05
CA GLY A 303 -17.50 4.61 -39.65
C GLY A 303 -16.08 4.35 -40.14
N ALA A 304 -15.76 4.91 -41.31
CA ALA A 304 -14.53 4.61 -42.04
C ALA A 304 -13.25 5.07 -41.32
N ASN A 305 -13.36 6.01 -40.38
CA ASN A 305 -12.22 6.59 -39.67
C ASN A 305 -12.06 6.07 -38.24
N LEU A 306 -13.03 5.28 -37.73
CA LEU A 306 -12.98 4.73 -36.39
C LEU A 306 -11.83 3.70 -36.27
N VAL A 307 -11.01 3.86 -35.24
CA VAL A 307 -9.89 2.98 -34.90
C VAL A 307 -10.27 2.04 -33.76
N ALA A 308 -10.87 2.59 -32.70
CA ALA A 308 -11.26 1.82 -31.52
C ALA A 308 -12.38 2.53 -30.76
N ALA A 309 -13.14 1.77 -29.98
CA ALA A 309 -14.09 2.28 -29.01
C ALA A 309 -13.90 1.56 -27.68
N THR A 310 -13.93 2.29 -26.57
CA THR A 310 -13.80 1.71 -25.24
C THR A 310 -14.78 2.34 -24.27
N ILE A 311 -15.24 1.56 -23.30
CA ILE A 311 -16.01 2.05 -22.16
C ILE A 311 -15.40 1.51 -20.87
N THR A 312 -15.10 2.39 -19.93
CA THR A 312 -14.42 2.03 -18.67
C THR A 312 -15.20 2.56 -17.48
N ALA A 313 -15.46 1.72 -16.48
CA ALA A 313 -16.12 2.16 -15.25
C ALA A 313 -15.17 3.05 -14.43
N LEU A 314 -15.64 4.25 -14.04
CA LEU A 314 -14.93 5.17 -13.14
C LEU A 314 -15.41 5.07 -11.68
N GLY A 315 -16.53 4.40 -11.43
CA GLY A 315 -17.19 4.31 -10.13
C GLY A 315 -18.45 5.18 -10.03
N SER A 316 -19.27 4.96 -9.00
CA SER A 316 -20.57 5.63 -8.80
C SER A 316 -21.55 5.52 -10.00
N GLY A 317 -21.38 4.49 -10.84
CA GLY A 317 -22.12 4.30 -12.09
C GLY A 317 -21.74 5.27 -13.22
N VAL A 318 -20.61 5.96 -13.12
CA VAL A 318 -20.02 6.77 -14.19
C VAL A 318 -19.12 5.90 -15.06
N PHE A 319 -19.22 6.08 -16.37
CA PHE A 319 -18.37 5.43 -17.37
C PHE A 319 -17.61 6.47 -18.21
N GLU A 320 -16.33 6.22 -18.48
CA GLU A 320 -15.56 6.91 -19.52
C GLU A 320 -15.76 6.19 -20.85
N CYS A 321 -16.47 6.83 -21.77
CA CYS A 321 -16.75 6.36 -23.12
C CYS A 321 -15.79 7.06 -24.08
N VAL A 322 -15.06 6.30 -24.90
CA VAL A 322 -14.06 6.83 -25.82
C VAL A 322 -14.31 6.29 -27.22
N ALA A 323 -14.34 7.18 -28.21
CA ALA A 323 -14.23 6.84 -29.63
C ALA A 323 -12.92 7.39 -30.17
N LYS A 324 -12.02 6.50 -30.58
CA LYS A 324 -10.71 6.82 -31.17
C LYS A 324 -10.81 6.72 -32.68
N LEU A 325 -10.38 7.75 -33.40
CA LEU A 325 -10.43 7.81 -34.87
C LEU A 325 -9.12 8.34 -35.44
N THR A 326 -8.83 8.00 -36.69
CA THR A 326 -7.75 8.63 -37.47
C THR A 326 -8.37 9.31 -38.69
N THR A 327 -8.14 10.62 -38.80
CA THR A 327 -8.69 11.41 -39.91
C THR A 327 -7.98 11.07 -41.23
N SER A 328 -8.74 10.99 -42.32
CA SER A 328 -8.21 10.69 -43.68
C SER A 328 -8.13 11.91 -44.60
N ALA A 329 -8.73 13.03 -44.18
CA ALA A 329 -8.62 14.33 -44.85
C ALA A 329 -8.73 15.47 -43.82
N GLY A 330 -8.25 16.66 -44.16
CA GLY A 330 -8.49 17.86 -43.37
C GLY A 330 -9.91 18.38 -43.61
N GLY A 331 -10.54 18.94 -42.57
CA GLY A 331 -11.92 19.41 -42.66
C GLY A 331 -12.44 19.97 -41.35
N SER A 332 -13.76 20.19 -41.28
CA SER A 332 -14.45 20.62 -40.07
C SER A 332 -15.75 19.86 -39.91
N ALA A 333 -16.05 19.42 -38.69
CA ALA A 333 -17.28 18.69 -38.41
C ALA A 333 -17.77 18.85 -36.97
N ASN A 334 -19.06 18.58 -36.80
CA ASN A 334 -19.70 18.52 -35.50
C ASN A 334 -19.34 17.21 -34.80
N ILE A 335 -18.62 17.34 -33.69
CA ILE A 335 -18.30 16.25 -32.76
C ILE A 335 -19.42 16.21 -31.72
N GLN A 336 -20.21 15.14 -31.71
CA GLN A 336 -21.50 15.12 -31.01
C GLN A 336 -21.61 13.99 -30.00
N PHE A 337 -22.17 14.32 -28.84
CA PHE A 337 -22.71 13.36 -27.88
C PHE A 337 -24.24 13.38 -27.95
N ARG A 338 -24.87 12.20 -27.98
CA ARG A 338 -26.32 12.03 -28.04
C ARG A 338 -26.80 10.98 -27.03
N PRO A 339 -27.52 11.36 -25.96
CA PRO A 339 -28.12 10.39 -25.06
C PRO A 339 -29.38 9.77 -25.69
N SER A 340 -29.68 8.50 -25.40
CA SER A 340 -30.85 7.81 -25.99
C SER A 340 -31.46 6.73 -25.10
N GLN A 341 -32.70 6.34 -25.43
CA GLN A 341 -33.41 5.24 -24.77
C GLN A 341 -32.99 3.84 -25.27
N ALA A 342 -32.45 3.77 -26.49
CA ALA A 342 -31.93 2.57 -27.12
C ALA A 342 -30.70 2.90 -27.96
N ALA A 343 -29.79 1.93 -28.12
CA ALA A 343 -28.58 2.07 -28.91
C ALA A 343 -28.88 2.50 -30.36
N GLY A 344 -28.30 3.61 -30.82
CA GLY A 344 -28.42 4.07 -32.20
C GLY A 344 -29.82 4.52 -32.67
N THR A 345 -30.86 4.48 -31.83
CA THR A 345 -32.24 4.75 -32.24
C THR A 345 -32.60 6.23 -32.09
N PHE A 346 -32.76 6.92 -33.22
CA PHE A 346 -33.22 8.31 -33.29
C PHE A 346 -34.17 8.52 -34.51
N PRO A 347 -35.19 9.40 -34.41
CA PRO A 347 -35.65 10.05 -33.19
C PRO A 347 -36.32 9.04 -32.24
N PHE A 348 -36.47 9.42 -30.97
CA PHE A 348 -37.29 8.69 -29.99
C PHE A 348 -38.23 9.65 -29.26
N THR A 349 -39.21 9.12 -28.53
CA THR A 349 -40.16 9.93 -27.75
C THR A 349 -39.55 10.31 -26.39
N GLY A 350 -39.11 11.55 -26.26
CA GLY A 350 -38.63 12.12 -25.00
C GLY A 350 -39.78 12.47 -24.07
N ASP A 351 -39.52 12.34 -22.76
CA ASP A 351 -40.48 12.57 -21.68
C ASP A 351 -40.30 13.96 -21.01
N GLY A 352 -39.28 14.72 -21.38
CA GLY A 352 -38.93 15.99 -20.74
C GLY A 352 -38.19 15.85 -19.40
N VAL A 353 -37.92 14.62 -18.94
CA VAL A 353 -37.40 14.33 -17.59
C VAL A 353 -36.10 13.53 -17.66
N ALA A 354 -36.07 12.46 -18.44
CA ALA A 354 -34.93 11.56 -18.56
C ALA A 354 -33.70 12.29 -19.13
N GLY A 355 -32.52 11.81 -18.73
CA GLY A 355 -31.27 12.46 -19.06
C GLY A 355 -30.04 11.61 -18.77
N ALA A 356 -28.91 12.30 -18.70
CA ALA A 356 -27.64 11.75 -18.26
C ALA A 356 -26.83 12.82 -17.52
N TYR A 357 -26.04 12.41 -16.55
CA TYR A 357 -25.01 13.26 -15.95
C TYR A 357 -23.73 13.13 -16.76
N VAL A 358 -23.12 14.24 -17.12
CA VAL A 358 -21.92 14.34 -17.95
C VAL A 358 -20.88 15.15 -17.20
N LEU A 359 -19.80 14.47 -16.77
CA LEU A 359 -18.68 15.10 -16.07
C LEU A 359 -17.78 15.87 -17.03
N GLY A 360 -17.75 15.46 -18.30
CA GLY A 360 -17.00 16.17 -19.32
C GLY A 360 -17.15 15.55 -20.71
N LEU A 361 -17.11 16.41 -21.71
CA LEU A 361 -16.95 16.08 -23.13
C LEU A 361 -15.60 16.63 -23.60
N GLU A 362 -14.71 15.75 -24.02
CA GLU A 362 -13.35 16.11 -24.42
C GLU A 362 -13.08 15.65 -25.84
N TRP A 363 -12.30 16.45 -26.56
CA TRP A 363 -11.71 16.10 -27.84
C TRP A 363 -10.21 16.29 -27.70
N ARG A 364 -9.42 15.24 -27.91
CA ARG A 364 -7.96 15.30 -27.67
C ARG A 364 -7.19 14.52 -28.72
N VAL A 365 -5.91 14.85 -28.89
CA VAL A 365 -4.99 14.01 -29.69
C VAL A 365 -4.70 12.74 -28.89
N SER A 366 -4.74 11.58 -29.54
CA SER A 366 -4.49 10.31 -28.85
C SER A 366 -3.11 10.29 -28.21
N GLY A 367 -3.04 9.81 -26.96
CA GLY A 367 -1.83 9.84 -26.14
C GLY A 367 -1.57 11.15 -25.39
N THR A 368 -2.42 12.17 -25.56
CA THR A 368 -2.38 13.41 -24.78
C THR A 368 -3.57 13.50 -23.83
N VAL A 369 -3.47 14.38 -22.82
CA VAL A 369 -4.57 14.67 -21.87
C VAL A 369 -5.20 16.04 -22.08
N THR A 370 -4.71 16.81 -23.05
CA THR A 370 -5.17 18.17 -23.30
C THR A 370 -6.47 18.16 -24.10
N ASN A 371 -7.55 18.66 -23.50
CA ASN A 371 -8.79 18.91 -24.23
C ASN A 371 -8.59 20.07 -25.22
N LEU A 372 -8.96 19.82 -26.47
CA LEU A 372 -8.89 20.77 -27.58
C LEU A 372 -10.17 21.61 -27.69
N PHE A 373 -11.25 21.23 -27.00
CA PHE A 373 -12.36 22.14 -26.81
C PHE A 373 -12.01 23.21 -25.76
N PRO A 374 -12.40 24.48 -25.98
CA PRO A 374 -12.28 25.55 -24.99
C PRO A 374 -12.95 25.27 -23.63
N SER A 375 -13.90 24.35 -23.57
CA SER A 375 -14.55 23.87 -22.35
C SER A 375 -14.92 22.40 -22.51
N ASN A 376 -14.90 21.64 -21.41
CA ASN A 376 -15.40 20.26 -21.36
C ASN A 376 -16.83 20.17 -20.77
N ASP A 377 -17.39 21.30 -20.31
CA ASP A 377 -18.73 21.33 -19.71
C ASP A 377 -19.79 21.45 -20.82
N PRO A 378 -20.71 20.46 -20.98
CA PRO A 378 -21.77 20.56 -21.97
C PRO A 378 -22.76 21.71 -21.70
N ALA A 379 -22.83 22.26 -20.48
CA ALA A 379 -23.65 23.43 -20.16
C ALA A 379 -23.05 24.74 -20.71
N ASP A 380 -21.76 24.76 -21.04
CA ASP A 380 -21.08 25.92 -21.61
C ASP A 380 -21.77 26.40 -22.89
N ALA A 381 -21.84 27.73 -23.07
CA ALA A 381 -22.51 28.37 -24.21
C ALA A 381 -21.87 28.00 -25.56
N THR A 382 -20.63 27.54 -25.55
CA THR A 382 -19.89 27.12 -26.74
C THR A 382 -20.29 25.74 -27.28
N PHE A 383 -21.07 24.96 -26.52
CA PHE A 383 -21.72 23.75 -27.02
C PHE A 383 -23.12 24.06 -27.56
N THR A 384 -23.41 23.63 -28.77
CA THR A 384 -24.75 23.67 -29.35
C THR A 384 -25.58 22.50 -28.83
N LYS A 385 -26.82 22.77 -28.44
CA LYS A 385 -27.75 21.83 -27.82
C LYS A 385 -29.01 21.75 -28.68
N VAL A 386 -29.41 20.54 -29.07
CA VAL A 386 -30.61 20.29 -29.88
C VAL A 386 -31.47 19.30 -29.12
N SER A 387 -32.76 19.62 -28.95
CA SER A 387 -33.75 18.78 -28.26
C SER A 387 -33.32 18.30 -26.86
N LEU A 388 -32.42 19.04 -26.20
CA LEU A 388 -31.98 18.81 -24.83
C LEU A 388 -31.61 20.13 -24.15
N THR A 389 -31.63 20.11 -22.82
CA THR A 389 -31.14 21.20 -21.95
C THR A 389 -29.99 20.66 -21.11
N ALA A 390 -28.90 21.42 -20.98
CA ALA A 390 -27.77 21.08 -20.12
C ALA A 390 -27.71 22.06 -18.94
N THR A 391 -27.74 21.54 -17.71
CA THR A 391 -27.69 22.32 -16.48
C THR A 391 -26.40 21.99 -15.73
N ALA A 392 -25.57 23.00 -15.46
CA ALA A 392 -24.30 22.83 -14.76
C ALA A 392 -24.48 22.52 -13.26
N ASN A 393 -23.40 22.05 -12.62
CA ASN A 393 -23.25 21.91 -11.17
C ASN A 393 -24.32 21.05 -10.47
N GLN A 394 -24.88 20.07 -11.19
CA GLN A 394 -25.83 19.13 -10.62
C GLN A 394 -25.11 18.04 -9.83
N VAL A 395 -25.69 17.66 -8.70
CA VAL A 395 -25.12 16.61 -7.86
C VAL A 395 -25.50 15.26 -8.44
N ILE A 396 -24.50 14.45 -8.77
CA ILE A 396 -24.72 13.06 -9.13
C ILE A 396 -25.22 12.30 -7.89
N PRO A 397 -26.35 11.57 -7.97
CA PRO A 397 -26.80 10.72 -6.87
C PRO A 397 -25.73 9.69 -6.51
N SER A 398 -25.43 9.55 -5.21
CA SER A 398 -24.52 8.53 -4.70
C SER A 398 -25.01 7.15 -5.11
N SER A 399 -24.10 6.30 -5.56
CA SER A 399 -24.42 4.94 -5.97
C SER A 399 -23.70 3.96 -5.04
N SER A 400 -24.48 3.05 -4.44
CA SER A 400 -23.96 1.95 -3.61
C SER A 400 -23.20 0.89 -4.40
N ALA A 401 -23.04 1.05 -5.72
CA ALA A 401 -22.25 0.18 -6.56
C ALA A 401 -20.76 0.47 -6.36
N LEU A 402 -20.22 0.00 -5.23
CA LEU A 402 -18.81 -0.34 -5.13
C LEU A 402 -18.46 -1.23 -6.33
N PRO A 403 -17.28 -1.11 -6.97
CA PRO A 403 -16.78 -2.20 -7.81
C PRO A 403 -16.92 -3.49 -7.02
N SER A 404 -17.42 -4.56 -7.65
CA SER A 404 -17.80 -5.77 -6.93
C SER A 404 -16.70 -6.13 -5.95
N LEU A 405 -17.04 -6.19 -4.66
CA LEU A 405 -16.09 -6.44 -3.57
C LEU A 405 -15.20 -7.64 -3.90
N GLN A 406 -15.75 -8.61 -4.64
CA GLN A 406 -15.06 -9.80 -5.14
C GLN A 406 -13.91 -9.52 -6.13
N ALA A 407 -14.03 -8.56 -7.06
CA ALA A 407 -12.95 -8.23 -7.99
C ALA A 407 -11.82 -7.45 -7.30
N THR A 408 -12.19 -6.52 -6.42
CA THR A 408 -11.24 -5.75 -5.60
C THR A 408 -10.55 -6.63 -4.57
N VAL A 409 -11.28 -7.55 -3.92
CA VAL A 409 -10.72 -8.55 -2.99
C VAL A 409 -9.86 -9.56 -3.74
N ALA A 410 -10.22 -10.02 -4.94
CA ALA A 410 -9.36 -10.91 -5.72
C ALA A 410 -8.08 -10.22 -6.22
N ALA A 411 -8.18 -8.94 -6.61
CA ALA A 411 -7.01 -8.14 -6.96
C ALA A 411 -6.13 -7.83 -5.74
N LEU A 412 -6.73 -7.53 -4.58
CA LEU A 412 -6.00 -7.36 -3.32
C LEU A 412 -5.42 -8.70 -2.82
N ASP A 413 -6.09 -9.83 -2.96
CA ASP A 413 -5.61 -11.15 -2.53
C ASP A 413 -4.48 -11.65 -3.44
N LEU A 414 -4.53 -11.27 -4.73
CA LEU A 414 -3.41 -11.43 -5.67
C LEU A 414 -2.23 -10.52 -5.32
N LEU A 415 -2.48 -9.27 -4.92
CA LEU A 415 -1.47 -8.27 -4.59
C LEU A 415 -0.83 -8.49 -3.21
N VAL A 416 -1.61 -8.94 -2.23
CA VAL A 416 -1.22 -9.09 -0.81
C VAL A 416 -0.79 -10.52 -0.51
N ASN A 417 -1.48 -11.53 -1.03
CA ASN A 417 -1.24 -12.95 -0.69
C ASN A 417 -0.77 -13.80 -1.89
N GLY A 418 -0.65 -13.20 -3.08
CA GLY A 418 -0.27 -13.93 -4.29
C GLY A 418 -1.32 -14.95 -4.77
N LYS A 419 -2.54 -14.96 -4.23
CA LYS A 419 -3.50 -16.03 -4.52
C LYS A 419 -4.20 -15.82 -5.87
N LYS A 420 -4.07 -16.78 -6.81
CA LYS A 420 -4.92 -16.84 -8.01
C LYS A 420 -5.62 -18.19 -8.05
N VAL A 421 -6.94 -18.16 -8.00
CA VAL A 421 -7.77 -19.35 -8.05
C VAL A 421 -7.89 -19.80 -9.51
N ALA A 422 -7.73 -21.09 -9.79
CA ALA A 422 -7.71 -21.64 -11.13
C ALA A 422 -8.61 -22.88 -11.26
N SER A 423 -9.03 -23.15 -12.49
CA SER A 423 -9.83 -24.33 -12.82
C SER A 423 -8.93 -25.54 -13.07
N LYS A 424 -9.29 -26.70 -12.52
CA LYS A 424 -8.71 -27.99 -12.89
C LYS A 424 -9.48 -28.54 -14.08
N ILE A 425 -8.79 -28.81 -15.17
CA ILE A 425 -9.32 -29.48 -16.35
C ILE A 425 -8.90 -30.94 -16.23
N VAL A 426 -9.86 -31.85 -16.18
CA VAL A 426 -9.62 -33.30 -16.14
C VAL A 426 -10.09 -33.90 -17.45
N GLU A 427 -9.23 -34.65 -18.12
CA GLU A 427 -9.61 -35.35 -19.35
C GLU A 427 -10.64 -36.46 -19.09
N GLY A 428 -11.50 -36.73 -20.05
CA GLY A 428 -12.45 -37.85 -20.02
C GLY A 428 -11.78 -39.18 -20.38
N THR A 429 -12.57 -40.18 -20.75
CA THR A 429 -12.09 -41.48 -21.26
C THR A 429 -12.40 -41.63 -22.75
N GLY A 430 -11.65 -42.46 -23.47
CA GLY A 430 -11.94 -42.76 -24.87
C GLY A 430 -10.74 -43.31 -25.66
N THR A 431 -10.98 -43.75 -26.90
CA THR A 431 -9.93 -44.18 -27.83
C THR A 431 -9.85 -43.21 -29.01
N GLY A 432 -8.68 -42.62 -29.25
CA GLY A 432 -8.45 -41.70 -30.38
C GLY A 432 -9.29 -40.42 -30.32
N VAL A 433 -9.58 -39.90 -29.13
CA VAL A 433 -10.47 -38.74 -28.94
C VAL A 433 -9.68 -37.43 -28.78
N ASP A 434 -10.31 -36.32 -29.19
CA ASP A 434 -9.78 -34.96 -28.98
C ASP A 434 -10.31 -34.40 -27.65
N VAL A 435 -9.40 -33.88 -26.83
CA VAL A 435 -9.66 -33.34 -25.49
C VAL A 435 -9.46 -31.83 -25.54
N ARG A 436 -10.54 -31.06 -25.51
CA ARG A 436 -10.46 -29.60 -25.69
C ARG A 436 -11.60 -28.83 -25.04
N LEU A 437 -11.31 -27.59 -24.66
CA LEU A 437 -12.33 -26.57 -24.42
C LEU A 437 -12.21 -25.46 -25.46
N TYR A 438 -13.33 -24.87 -25.85
CA TYR A 438 -13.33 -23.82 -26.86
C TYR A 438 -14.45 -22.80 -26.68
N LYS A 439 -14.22 -21.63 -27.28
CA LYS A 439 -15.16 -20.51 -27.33
C LYS A 439 -15.23 -19.96 -28.75
N GLY A 440 -16.44 -19.71 -29.23
CA GLY A 440 -16.68 -19.03 -30.50
C GLY A 440 -16.41 -17.54 -30.37
N VAL A 441 -15.64 -16.97 -31.29
CA VAL A 441 -15.37 -15.53 -31.39
C VAL A 441 -15.44 -15.10 -32.84
N THR A 442 -16.07 -13.96 -33.12
CA THR A 442 -16.05 -13.34 -34.44
C THR A 442 -14.79 -12.50 -34.58
N VAL A 443 -13.99 -12.79 -35.60
CA VAL A 443 -12.78 -12.05 -35.94
C VAL A 443 -13.00 -11.25 -37.20
N THR A 444 -12.26 -10.15 -37.35
CA THR A 444 -12.34 -9.22 -38.49
C THR A 444 -11.09 -9.37 -39.36
N GLY A 445 -11.27 -9.51 -40.67
CA GLY A 445 -10.14 -9.64 -41.61
C GLY A 445 -9.19 -8.43 -41.56
N GLY A 446 -7.89 -8.68 -41.69
CA GLY A 446 -6.83 -7.65 -41.66
C GLY A 446 -6.36 -7.24 -40.26
N LYS A 447 -7.00 -7.74 -39.20
CA LYS A 447 -6.61 -7.51 -37.80
C LYS A 447 -5.64 -8.58 -37.30
N THR A 448 -4.77 -8.24 -36.35
CA THR A 448 -3.93 -9.22 -35.66
C THR A 448 -4.57 -9.61 -34.34
N TYR A 449 -4.86 -10.90 -34.14
CA TYR A 449 -5.38 -11.39 -32.87
C TYR A 449 -4.30 -12.13 -32.10
N GLU A 450 -4.20 -11.84 -30.81
CA GLU A 450 -3.37 -12.57 -29.87
C GLU A 450 -4.27 -13.30 -28.87
N PHE A 451 -4.39 -14.62 -29.01
CA PHE A 451 -5.10 -15.46 -28.04
C PHE A 451 -4.10 -16.02 -27.03
N GLY A 452 -4.36 -15.82 -25.74
CA GLY A 452 -3.48 -16.29 -24.69
C GLY A 452 -4.19 -16.90 -23.49
N VAL A 453 -3.42 -17.67 -22.72
CA VAL A 453 -3.86 -18.41 -21.54
C VAL A 453 -2.76 -18.43 -20.49
N ASP A 454 -3.16 -18.57 -19.22
CA ASP A 454 -2.25 -18.94 -18.14
C ASP A 454 -2.55 -20.37 -17.68
N MET A 455 -1.59 -21.27 -17.87
CA MET A 455 -1.73 -22.71 -17.71
C MET A 455 -0.78 -23.25 -16.63
N LYS A 456 -1.20 -24.26 -15.88
CA LYS A 456 -0.39 -24.97 -14.88
C LYS A 456 -0.22 -26.43 -15.25
N LYS A 457 0.99 -26.96 -15.11
CA LYS A 457 1.25 -28.39 -15.24
C LYS A 457 0.47 -29.18 -14.17
N GLY A 458 -0.25 -30.20 -14.61
CA GLY A 458 -0.78 -31.25 -13.73
C GLY A 458 -0.10 -32.57 -14.05
N GLU A 459 -0.88 -33.66 -14.12
CA GLU A 459 -0.43 -34.92 -14.71
C GLU A 459 -0.19 -34.78 -16.22
N ARG A 460 -0.88 -33.84 -16.89
CA ARG A 460 -0.57 -33.40 -18.25
C ARG A 460 0.33 -32.17 -18.23
N SER A 461 1.25 -32.14 -19.20
CA SER A 461 2.27 -31.10 -19.31
C SER A 461 2.26 -30.34 -20.63
N ARG A 462 1.39 -30.72 -21.58
CA ARG A 462 1.32 -30.13 -22.91
C ARG A 462 -0.10 -29.72 -23.26
N PHE A 463 -0.22 -28.62 -23.98
CA PHE A 463 -1.48 -28.16 -24.56
C PHE A 463 -1.21 -27.42 -25.88
N ALA A 464 -2.25 -27.21 -26.68
CA ALA A 464 -2.16 -26.39 -27.88
C ALA A 464 -3.21 -25.29 -27.87
N LEU A 465 -2.81 -24.12 -28.37
CA LEU A 465 -3.74 -23.07 -28.77
C LEU A 465 -4.01 -23.25 -30.25
N PHE A 466 -5.29 -23.43 -30.60
CA PHE A 466 -5.72 -23.76 -31.95
C PHE A 466 -6.88 -22.86 -32.41
N SER A 467 -6.82 -22.44 -33.67
CA SER A 467 -7.89 -21.77 -34.40
C SER A 467 -7.74 -22.03 -35.90
N ASN A 468 -8.85 -22.05 -36.66
CA ASN A 468 -8.85 -22.43 -38.08
C ASN A 468 -9.51 -21.40 -39.01
N ALA A 469 -10.74 -20.96 -38.76
CA ALA A 469 -11.46 -20.02 -39.62
C ALA A 469 -11.11 -18.57 -39.27
N GLY A 470 -10.96 -17.71 -40.26
CA GLY A 470 -10.73 -16.27 -40.04
C GLY A 470 -9.33 -15.92 -39.53
N VAL A 471 -8.85 -16.54 -38.45
CA VAL A 471 -7.50 -16.37 -37.89
C VAL A 471 -6.89 -17.73 -37.57
N ALA A 472 -6.10 -18.27 -38.49
CA ALA A 472 -5.59 -19.63 -38.37
C ALA A 472 -4.28 -19.68 -37.57
N PHE A 473 -4.25 -20.53 -36.54
CA PHE A 473 -3.03 -20.86 -35.82
C PHE A 473 -3.13 -22.23 -35.14
N ASN A 474 -2.01 -22.89 -34.98
CA ASN A 474 -1.89 -24.17 -34.29
C ASN A 474 -0.50 -24.22 -33.66
N SER A 475 -0.42 -23.86 -32.40
CA SER A 475 0.83 -23.87 -31.65
C SER A 475 0.70 -24.70 -30.39
N VAL A 476 1.67 -25.59 -30.21
CA VAL A 476 1.77 -26.50 -29.07
C VAL A 476 2.77 -25.93 -28.08
N PHE A 477 2.39 -25.96 -26.82
CA PHE A 477 3.15 -25.47 -25.68
C PHE A 477 3.48 -26.61 -24.73
N ASP A 478 4.71 -26.61 -24.23
CA ASP A 478 5.18 -27.53 -23.20
C ASP A 478 5.45 -26.76 -21.91
N LEU A 479 4.71 -27.11 -20.86
CA LEU A 479 4.77 -26.45 -19.56
C LEU A 479 6.04 -26.79 -18.78
N ARG A 480 6.76 -27.86 -19.16
CA ARG A 480 8.03 -28.27 -18.52
C ARG A 480 9.17 -27.35 -18.94
N SER A 481 9.24 -27.04 -20.23
CA SER A 481 10.28 -26.17 -20.81
C SER A 481 9.84 -24.70 -20.89
N GLY A 482 8.53 -24.42 -20.78
CA GLY A 482 8.00 -23.08 -21.00
C GLY A 482 8.14 -22.61 -22.45
N SER A 483 8.17 -23.53 -23.41
CA SER A 483 8.37 -23.24 -24.83
C SER A 483 7.11 -23.49 -25.65
N GLY A 484 6.88 -22.68 -26.69
CA GLY A 484 5.82 -22.86 -27.67
C GLY A 484 6.37 -22.98 -29.08
N SER A 485 5.76 -23.84 -29.91
CA SER A 485 6.14 -23.99 -31.32
C SER A 485 4.91 -24.33 -32.18
N GLY A 486 4.90 -23.84 -33.43
CA GLY A 486 3.81 -24.05 -34.38
C GLY A 486 3.53 -22.82 -35.22
N THR A 487 2.30 -22.67 -35.70
CA THR A 487 1.87 -21.53 -36.53
C THR A 487 1.25 -20.42 -35.67
N GLY A 488 1.34 -19.16 -36.13
CA GLY A 488 0.77 -18.00 -35.45
C GLY A 488 1.65 -17.40 -34.35
N SER A 489 2.94 -17.20 -34.61
CA SER A 489 3.87 -16.50 -33.69
C SER A 489 3.67 -16.82 -32.21
N PRO A 490 3.90 -18.09 -31.78
CA PRO A 490 3.73 -18.49 -30.39
C PRO A 490 4.72 -17.78 -29.47
N ALA A 491 4.24 -17.34 -28.32
CA ALA A 491 5.05 -16.80 -27.23
C ALA A 491 4.70 -17.51 -25.93
N ALA A 492 5.71 -17.78 -25.11
CA ALA A 492 5.53 -18.40 -23.81
C ALA A 492 6.42 -17.70 -22.79
N LYS A 493 5.87 -17.47 -21.60
CA LYS A 493 6.54 -16.85 -20.46
C LYS A 493 6.31 -17.72 -19.23
N VAL A 494 7.40 -18.26 -18.69
CA VAL A 494 7.37 -18.98 -17.41
C VAL A 494 7.01 -18.01 -16.29
N LEU A 495 6.01 -18.38 -15.48
CA LEU A 495 5.52 -17.61 -14.34
C LEU A 495 5.97 -18.18 -12.99
N GLY A 496 6.58 -19.38 -12.96
CA GLY A 496 7.01 -20.09 -11.74
C GLY A 496 5.94 -21.06 -11.21
N ASN A 497 6.33 -21.99 -10.31
CA ASN A 497 5.44 -23.03 -9.75
C ASN A 497 4.64 -23.81 -10.82
N ASP A 498 5.33 -24.23 -11.88
CA ASP A 498 4.79 -24.91 -13.07
C ASP A 498 3.73 -24.12 -13.86
N TRP A 499 3.64 -22.80 -13.66
CA TRP A 499 2.78 -21.92 -14.45
C TRP A 499 3.51 -21.34 -15.66
N VAL A 500 2.81 -21.26 -16.78
CA VAL A 500 3.26 -20.61 -18.01
C VAL A 500 2.12 -19.75 -18.55
N SER A 501 2.42 -18.50 -18.87
CA SER A 501 1.57 -17.67 -19.73
C SER A 501 1.96 -17.95 -21.17
N ALA A 502 1.02 -18.40 -21.99
CA ALA A 502 1.24 -18.70 -23.39
C ALA A 502 0.29 -17.89 -24.25
N SER A 503 0.76 -17.40 -25.39
CA SER A 503 -0.06 -16.72 -26.38
C SER A 503 0.35 -17.07 -27.80
N VAL A 504 -0.55 -16.86 -28.74
CA VAL A 504 -0.36 -17.09 -30.17
C VAL A 504 -0.95 -15.88 -30.89
N SER A 505 -0.11 -15.19 -31.66
CA SER A 505 -0.48 -14.01 -32.44
C SER A 505 -0.57 -14.34 -33.93
N ALA A 506 -1.74 -14.16 -34.54
CA ALA A 506 -1.93 -14.39 -35.97
C ALA A 506 -2.81 -13.31 -36.61
N ALA A 507 -2.50 -12.98 -37.87
CA ALA A 507 -3.34 -12.09 -38.66
C ALA A 507 -4.60 -12.83 -39.13
N ALA A 508 -5.75 -12.19 -38.99
CA ALA A 508 -7.00 -12.68 -39.52
C ALA A 508 -7.03 -12.49 -41.05
N SER A 509 -7.16 -13.58 -41.80
CA SER A 509 -7.28 -13.60 -43.26
C SER A 509 -8.68 -13.21 -43.77
N SER A 510 -9.71 -13.29 -42.92
CA SER A 510 -11.08 -12.97 -43.30
C SER A 510 -11.96 -12.70 -42.07
N THR A 511 -13.05 -11.95 -42.25
CA THR A 511 -14.06 -11.80 -41.20
C THR A 511 -14.87 -13.09 -41.09
N ALA A 512 -14.77 -13.79 -39.95
CA ALA A 512 -15.44 -15.06 -39.73
C ALA A 512 -15.59 -15.36 -38.24
N THR A 513 -16.56 -16.22 -37.88
CA THR A 513 -16.61 -16.82 -36.55
C THR A 513 -15.62 -17.98 -36.48
N THR A 514 -14.75 -17.96 -35.48
CA THR A 514 -13.78 -19.01 -35.21
C THR A 514 -13.92 -19.57 -33.83
N ASN A 515 -13.48 -20.80 -33.64
CA ASN A 515 -13.36 -21.39 -32.32
C ASN A 515 -11.93 -21.22 -31.84
N LEU A 516 -11.74 -20.42 -30.80
CA LEU A 516 -10.47 -20.36 -30.07
C LEU A 516 -10.45 -21.54 -29.10
N GLN A 517 -9.48 -22.43 -29.28
CA GLN A 517 -9.44 -23.71 -28.59
C GLN A 517 -8.19 -23.82 -27.73
N VAL A 518 -8.39 -24.34 -26.52
CA VAL A 518 -7.33 -24.89 -25.69
C VAL A 518 -7.47 -26.41 -25.75
N ARG A 519 -6.53 -27.06 -26.45
CA ARG A 519 -6.50 -28.52 -26.62
C ARG A 519 -5.49 -29.13 -25.66
N ILE A 520 -5.85 -30.18 -24.95
CA ILE A 520 -4.94 -30.89 -24.06
C ILE A 520 -4.20 -31.95 -24.86
N TYR A 521 -2.90 -32.12 -24.59
CA TYR A 521 -2.05 -33.07 -25.30
C TYR A 521 -1.44 -34.05 -24.29
N PRO A 522 -1.21 -35.31 -24.69
CA PRO A 522 -0.38 -36.23 -23.93
C PRO A 522 1.08 -35.78 -23.99
N ASP A 523 1.92 -36.33 -23.11
CA ASP A 523 3.34 -35.98 -23.04
C ASP A 523 4.07 -36.24 -24.38
N ALA A 524 3.65 -37.27 -25.12
CA ALA A 524 4.08 -37.57 -26.48
C ALA A 524 2.85 -37.85 -27.37
N GLY A 525 2.82 -37.30 -28.59
CA GLY A 525 1.71 -37.42 -29.53
C GLY A 525 1.06 -36.09 -29.92
N GLY A 526 -0.17 -36.19 -30.46
CA GLY A 526 -0.92 -35.11 -31.08
C GLY A 526 -2.29 -34.84 -30.43
N PRO A 527 -3.21 -34.13 -31.12
CA PRO A 527 -4.48 -33.67 -30.57
C PRO A 527 -5.48 -34.80 -30.26
N THR A 528 -5.30 -35.98 -30.85
CA THR A 528 -6.12 -37.16 -30.56
C THR A 528 -5.29 -38.21 -29.86
N TYR A 529 -5.78 -38.71 -28.74
CA TYR A 529 -5.09 -39.72 -27.93
C TYR A 529 -6.10 -40.52 -27.10
N ASN A 530 -5.62 -41.46 -26.29
CA ASN A 530 -6.45 -42.27 -25.40
C ASN A 530 -6.35 -41.68 -23.98
N PRO A 531 -7.24 -40.76 -23.57
CA PRO A 531 -7.20 -40.17 -22.25
C PRO A 531 -7.64 -41.19 -21.19
N ASP A 532 -7.08 -41.05 -19.99
CA ASP A 532 -7.22 -42.02 -18.89
C ASP A 532 -8.39 -41.71 -17.93
N GLY A 533 -9.08 -40.58 -18.12
CA GLY A 533 -10.19 -40.14 -17.28
C GLY A 533 -9.79 -39.46 -15.98
N VAL A 534 -8.50 -39.33 -15.68
CA VAL A 534 -8.00 -38.86 -14.37
C VAL A 534 -6.93 -37.78 -14.48
N SER A 535 -6.13 -37.80 -15.55
CA SER A 535 -5.05 -36.85 -15.77
C SER A 535 -5.58 -35.43 -15.97
N SER A 536 -4.86 -34.44 -15.41
CA SER A 536 -5.34 -33.07 -15.39
C SER A 536 -4.30 -32.02 -15.78
N ILE A 537 -4.79 -30.81 -16.02
CA ILE A 537 -4.01 -29.61 -16.27
C ILE A 537 -4.77 -28.39 -15.73
N GLY A 538 -4.05 -27.37 -15.28
CA GLY A 538 -4.67 -26.16 -14.73
C GLY A 538 -4.84 -25.06 -15.78
N LEU A 539 -5.95 -24.34 -15.71
CA LEU A 539 -6.21 -23.13 -16.49
C LEU A 539 -6.76 -22.05 -15.55
N ALA A 540 -6.01 -20.95 -15.41
CA ALA A 540 -6.41 -19.84 -14.53
C ALA A 540 -7.09 -18.71 -15.28
N ARG A 541 -6.69 -18.49 -16.53
CA ARG A 541 -7.07 -17.31 -17.30
C ARG A 541 -6.97 -17.61 -18.78
N ALA A 542 -7.93 -17.11 -19.57
CA ALA A 542 -7.82 -16.97 -21.01
C ALA A 542 -8.11 -15.52 -21.39
N TRP A 543 -7.47 -15.02 -22.43
CA TRP A 543 -7.63 -13.65 -22.89
C TRP A 543 -7.43 -13.54 -24.39
N LEU A 544 -8.02 -12.51 -24.99
CA LEU A 544 -7.86 -12.21 -26.42
C LEU A 544 -7.54 -10.74 -26.59
N LYS A 545 -6.53 -10.44 -27.40
CA LYS A 545 -6.27 -9.09 -27.89
C LYS A 545 -6.51 -8.98 -29.40
N GLU A 546 -6.89 -7.79 -29.85
CA GLU A 546 -6.92 -7.37 -31.24
C GLU A 546 -5.98 -6.17 -31.40
N ASP A 547 -5.04 -6.25 -32.33
CA ASP A 547 -4.00 -5.24 -32.59
C ASP A 547 -3.29 -4.76 -31.30
N GLY A 548 -3.07 -5.68 -30.36
CA GLY A 548 -2.44 -5.40 -29.07
C GLY A 548 -3.38 -4.88 -27.97
N VAL A 549 -4.67 -4.67 -28.26
CA VAL A 549 -5.69 -4.21 -27.30
C VAL A 549 -6.47 -5.40 -26.75
N LEU A 550 -6.56 -5.54 -25.42
CA LEU A 550 -7.34 -6.58 -24.76
C LEU A 550 -8.84 -6.40 -25.05
N ILE A 551 -9.45 -7.40 -25.70
CA ILE A 551 -10.88 -7.46 -26.03
C ILE A 551 -11.65 -8.06 -24.86
N TRP A 552 -11.14 -9.16 -24.32
CA TRP A 552 -11.74 -9.84 -23.17
C TRP A 552 -10.71 -10.67 -22.42
N GLU A 553 -11.06 -10.95 -21.17
CA GLU A 553 -10.35 -11.84 -20.28
C GLU A 553 -11.38 -12.65 -19.47
N GLU A 554 -11.16 -13.95 -19.31
CA GLU A 554 -12.05 -14.85 -18.58
C GLU A 554 -11.25 -15.74 -17.63
N THR A 555 -11.79 -15.93 -16.42
CA THR A 555 -11.26 -16.83 -15.38
C THR A 555 -12.24 -17.95 -15.01
N ASP A 556 -13.48 -17.87 -15.50
CA ASP A 556 -14.48 -18.93 -15.39
C ASP A 556 -14.75 -19.54 -16.77
N PHE A 557 -14.53 -20.84 -16.87
CA PHE A 557 -14.68 -21.62 -18.10
C PHE A 557 -15.93 -22.50 -18.10
N SER A 558 -16.84 -22.27 -17.15
CA SER A 558 -18.14 -22.97 -17.05
C SER A 558 -18.96 -22.83 -18.34
N ALA A 559 -18.95 -21.66 -18.97
CA ALA A 559 -19.66 -21.37 -20.22
C ALA A 559 -18.93 -21.82 -21.51
N TRP A 560 -17.67 -22.24 -21.44
CA TRP A 560 -16.94 -22.73 -22.61
C TRP A 560 -17.47 -24.11 -23.02
N THR A 561 -17.49 -24.37 -24.32
CA THR A 561 -17.88 -25.69 -24.82
C THR A 561 -16.75 -26.69 -24.56
N LYS A 562 -17.11 -27.88 -24.07
CA LYS A 562 -16.18 -28.90 -23.59
C LYS A 562 -16.30 -30.13 -24.48
N ASN A 563 -15.18 -30.75 -24.84
CA ASN A 563 -15.12 -31.98 -25.59
C ASN A 563 -14.22 -32.97 -24.86
N ASN A 564 -14.79 -34.10 -24.42
CA ASN A 564 -14.11 -35.16 -23.67
C ASN A 564 -13.28 -34.65 -22.47
N LEU A 565 -13.80 -33.68 -21.72
CA LEU A 565 -13.19 -33.19 -20.50
C LEU A 565 -14.23 -32.66 -19.52
N THR A 566 -13.82 -32.52 -18.27
CA THR A 566 -14.55 -31.79 -17.23
C THR A 566 -13.73 -30.61 -16.75
N VAL A 567 -14.43 -29.56 -16.31
CA VAL A 567 -13.80 -28.37 -15.70
C VAL A 567 -14.35 -28.24 -14.30
N THR A 568 -13.48 -28.36 -13.30
CA THR A 568 -13.81 -28.06 -11.92
C THR A 568 -13.28 -26.67 -11.60
N ALA A 569 -14.17 -25.69 -11.56
CA ALA A 569 -13.80 -24.33 -11.21
C ALA A 569 -13.16 -24.28 -9.81
N ASN A 570 -12.23 -23.35 -9.63
CA ASN A 570 -11.64 -23.00 -8.33
C ASN A 570 -10.98 -24.14 -7.54
N SER A 571 -10.48 -25.16 -8.24
CA SER A 571 -9.89 -26.36 -7.64
C SER A 571 -8.37 -26.38 -7.62
N LEU A 572 -7.72 -25.35 -8.18
CA LEU A 572 -6.27 -25.15 -8.14
C LEU A 572 -5.94 -23.75 -7.60
N LEU A 573 -4.84 -23.61 -6.85
CA LEU A 573 -4.37 -22.35 -6.27
C LEU A 573 -2.98 -21.99 -6.83
N TYR A 574 -2.85 -20.76 -7.35
CA TYR A 574 -1.59 -20.06 -7.59
C TYR A 574 -1.21 -19.29 -6.33
N VAL A 575 0.07 -19.33 -5.95
CA VAL A 575 0.67 -18.47 -4.94
C VAL A 575 1.78 -17.72 -5.67
N GLY A 576 1.60 -16.41 -5.84
CA GLY A 576 2.32 -15.56 -6.79
C GLY A 576 3.73 -15.14 -6.42
N ALA A 577 4.30 -14.32 -7.31
CA ALA A 577 5.70 -13.91 -7.42
C ALA A 577 6.26 -13.00 -6.30
N LEU A 578 5.98 -13.28 -5.02
CA LEU A 578 6.88 -12.92 -3.91
C LEU A 578 7.91 -14.02 -3.62
N ALA A 579 7.80 -15.17 -4.29
CA ALA A 579 8.88 -16.15 -4.36
C ALA A 579 9.92 -15.66 -5.37
N ASN A 580 11.01 -15.07 -4.86
CA ASN A 580 12.27 -14.97 -5.58
C ASN A 580 12.58 -16.34 -6.22
N PRO A 581 12.65 -16.48 -7.55
CA PRO A 581 12.75 -17.80 -8.21
C PRO A 581 14.08 -18.52 -7.93
N THR A 582 15.03 -17.87 -7.26
CA THR A 582 16.26 -18.50 -6.74
C THR A 582 16.09 -19.08 -5.33
N VAL A 583 14.98 -18.79 -4.65
CA VAL A 583 14.66 -19.24 -3.29
C VAL A 583 13.39 -20.07 -3.35
N THR A 584 13.52 -21.38 -3.19
CA THR A 584 12.38 -22.30 -3.04
C THR A 584 11.43 -21.76 -1.98
N PHE A 585 10.13 -21.64 -2.29
CA PHE A 585 9.12 -21.25 -1.28
C PHE A 585 9.08 -22.31 -0.18
N ASP A 586 9.74 -22.00 0.93
CA ASP A 586 9.62 -22.78 2.16
C ASP A 586 8.32 -22.34 2.85
N SER A 587 7.30 -23.20 2.78
CA SER A 587 6.06 -22.98 3.52
C SER A 587 6.30 -22.99 5.04
N GLY A 588 7.44 -23.53 5.50
CA GLY A 588 7.74 -23.84 6.89
C GLY A 588 7.26 -25.24 7.29
N ALA A 589 6.44 -25.91 6.47
CA ALA A 589 5.80 -27.18 6.85
C ALA A 589 6.81 -28.33 7.03
N ALA A 590 7.86 -28.35 6.20
CA ALA A 590 8.91 -29.37 6.31
C ALA A 590 9.68 -29.26 7.64
N LYS A 591 9.79 -28.05 8.21
CA LYS A 591 10.45 -27.80 9.50
C LYS A 591 9.62 -28.24 10.70
N LEU A 592 8.30 -28.39 10.52
CA LEU A 592 7.39 -28.87 11.57
C LEU A 592 7.22 -30.40 11.54
N LYS A 593 7.30 -31.02 10.36
CA LYS A 593 7.06 -32.45 10.19
C LYS A 593 8.00 -33.29 11.07
N GLY A 594 7.43 -34.17 11.88
CA GLY A 594 8.12 -35.08 12.78
C GLY A 594 8.60 -34.44 14.09
N LYS A 595 8.45 -33.12 14.26
CA LYS A 595 8.88 -32.43 15.48
C LYS A 595 8.18 -32.99 16.70
N LYS A 596 8.96 -33.27 17.76
CA LYS A 596 8.44 -33.72 19.05
C LYS A 596 7.81 -32.54 19.77
N THR A 597 6.48 -32.54 19.84
CA THR A 597 5.70 -31.42 20.37
C THR A 597 4.93 -31.84 21.61
N VAL A 598 5.02 -31.06 22.68
CA VAL A 598 4.19 -31.22 23.87
C VAL A 598 3.14 -30.11 23.94
N PHE A 599 1.90 -30.50 24.20
CA PHE A 599 0.82 -29.57 24.51
C PHE A 599 0.55 -29.55 26.01
N LEU A 600 0.73 -28.40 26.63
CA LEU A 600 0.34 -28.12 28.01
C LEU A 600 -0.93 -27.28 27.99
N GLY A 601 -1.92 -27.64 28.82
CA GLY A 601 -3.08 -26.77 28.98
C GLY A 601 -4.23 -27.34 29.77
N THR A 602 -5.40 -26.77 29.53
CA THR A 602 -6.63 -27.01 30.30
C THR A 602 -7.41 -28.23 29.78
N SER A 603 -8.71 -28.30 30.11
CA SER A 603 -9.68 -29.24 29.51
C SER A 603 -9.75 -29.11 27.99
N ILE A 604 -9.54 -27.91 27.44
CA ILE A 604 -9.54 -27.66 25.99
C ILE A 604 -8.41 -28.46 25.31
N THR A 605 -7.24 -28.48 25.95
CA THR A 605 -6.09 -29.26 25.52
C THR A 605 -6.29 -30.76 25.79
N ALA A 606 -6.78 -31.12 26.97
CA ALA A 606 -7.00 -32.51 27.38
C ALA A 606 -7.94 -33.29 26.44
N GLN A 607 -8.97 -32.63 25.90
CA GLN A 607 -9.95 -33.26 25.01
C GLN A 607 -9.40 -33.65 23.63
N GLY A 608 -8.24 -33.13 23.22
CA GLY A 608 -7.58 -33.53 21.98
C GLY A 608 -8.18 -32.95 20.69
N ASN A 609 -9.29 -32.20 20.76
CA ASN A 609 -10.02 -31.74 19.58
C ASN A 609 -9.19 -30.81 18.67
N TYR A 610 -8.38 -29.91 19.23
CA TYR A 610 -7.47 -29.09 18.44
C TYR A 610 -6.05 -29.67 18.34
N THR A 611 -5.54 -30.30 19.41
CA THR A 611 -4.16 -30.82 19.44
C THR A 611 -3.98 -32.00 18.48
N GLY A 612 -4.97 -32.90 18.40
CA GLY A 612 -4.98 -34.00 17.45
C GLY A 612 -5.08 -33.53 16.00
N ALA A 613 -6.01 -32.60 15.72
CA ALA A 613 -6.16 -32.00 14.40
C ALA A 613 -4.89 -31.26 13.96
N LEU A 614 -4.25 -30.52 14.87
CA LEU A 614 -2.99 -29.82 14.61
C LEU A 614 -1.83 -30.78 14.38
N ALA A 615 -1.72 -31.85 15.18
CA ALA A 615 -0.67 -32.86 15.00
C ALA A 615 -0.76 -33.52 13.61
N ILE A 616 -1.97 -33.83 13.15
CA ILE A 616 -2.21 -34.36 11.79
C ILE A 616 -1.83 -33.32 10.74
N LEU A 617 -2.33 -32.09 10.88
CA LEU A 617 -2.15 -31.03 9.90
C LEU A 617 -0.68 -30.62 9.72
N ALA A 618 0.06 -30.53 10.82
CA ALA A 618 1.46 -30.14 10.84
C ALA A 618 2.45 -31.33 10.78
N GLY A 619 1.94 -32.57 10.87
CA GLY A 619 2.74 -33.78 10.91
C GLY A 619 3.61 -33.92 12.17
N LEU A 620 3.15 -33.43 13.32
CA LEU A 620 3.90 -33.42 14.59
C LEU A 620 3.90 -34.79 15.27
N SER A 621 4.96 -35.11 16.00
CA SER A 621 4.97 -36.18 17.00
C SER A 621 4.48 -35.59 18.32
N ALA A 622 3.17 -35.64 18.55
CA ALA A 622 2.52 -34.92 19.64
C ALA A 622 2.36 -35.74 20.93
N THR A 623 2.70 -35.14 22.07
CA THR A 623 2.33 -35.61 23.41
C THR A 623 1.36 -34.61 24.04
N ASN A 624 0.19 -35.07 24.47
CA ASN A 624 -0.84 -34.23 25.07
C ASN A 624 -0.77 -34.36 26.60
N LEU A 625 -0.41 -33.27 27.28
CA LEU A 625 -0.36 -33.17 28.74
C LEU A 625 -1.42 -32.19 29.28
N GLY A 626 -2.54 -32.04 28.57
CA GLY A 626 -3.67 -31.23 29.03
C GLY A 626 -4.34 -31.85 30.27
N VAL A 627 -4.78 -31.00 31.19
CA VAL A 627 -5.45 -31.43 32.44
C VAL A 627 -6.79 -30.71 32.57
N SER A 628 -7.87 -31.48 32.78
CA SER A 628 -9.22 -30.92 32.92
C SER A 628 -9.33 -30.00 34.13
N GLY A 629 -9.95 -28.82 33.95
CA GLY A 629 -10.10 -27.80 35.00
C GLY A 629 -8.81 -27.12 35.44
N ALA A 630 -7.67 -27.43 34.81
CA ALA A 630 -6.38 -26.96 35.29
C ALA A 630 -6.18 -25.46 35.06
N SER A 631 -5.50 -24.84 36.01
CA SER A 631 -4.93 -23.49 35.95
C SER A 631 -3.40 -23.60 35.95
N ILE A 632 -2.72 -22.57 35.47
CA ILE A 632 -1.25 -22.52 35.54
C ILE A 632 -0.76 -21.91 36.84
N GLY A 633 -1.48 -20.91 37.36
CA GLY A 633 -1.18 -20.31 38.65
C GLY A 633 -1.81 -21.04 39.83
N GLN A 634 -1.31 -20.73 41.01
CA GLN A 634 -1.80 -21.26 42.26
C GLN A 634 -3.09 -20.55 42.67
N ASN A 635 -4.11 -21.35 42.97
CA ASN A 635 -5.38 -20.91 43.54
C ASN A 635 -5.98 -22.04 44.41
N SER A 636 -7.21 -21.86 44.89
CA SER A 636 -7.95 -22.84 45.68
C SER A 636 -8.91 -23.72 44.86
N HIS A 637 -8.94 -23.57 43.53
CA HIS A 637 -9.74 -24.43 42.66
C HIS A 637 -9.13 -25.84 42.57
N TYR A 638 -9.93 -26.88 42.31
CA TYR A 638 -9.44 -28.26 42.29
C TYR A 638 -8.31 -28.51 41.25
N GLY A 639 -8.30 -27.71 40.17
CA GLY A 639 -7.28 -27.75 39.13
C GLY A 639 -6.09 -26.80 39.35
N SER A 640 -5.90 -26.29 40.58
CA SER A 640 -4.77 -25.43 40.95
C SER A 640 -3.43 -26.03 40.54
N LEU A 641 -2.57 -25.24 39.89
CA LEU A 641 -1.25 -25.65 39.37
C LEU A 641 -1.26 -26.85 38.40
N GLY A 642 -2.43 -27.29 37.92
CA GLY A 642 -2.54 -28.51 37.12
C GLY A 642 -1.71 -28.47 35.83
N ILE A 643 -1.56 -27.28 35.21
CA ILE A 643 -0.71 -27.11 34.01
C ILE A 643 0.78 -27.13 34.41
N TYR A 644 1.15 -26.35 35.44
CA TYR A 644 2.55 -26.24 35.89
C TYR A 644 3.11 -27.59 36.34
N ASN A 645 2.29 -28.39 37.03
CA ASN A 645 2.67 -29.71 37.54
C ASN A 645 2.88 -30.77 36.45
N GLN A 646 2.51 -30.49 35.19
CA GLN A 646 2.82 -31.38 34.06
C GLN A 646 4.20 -31.11 33.44
N ILE A 647 4.85 -29.99 33.78
CA ILE A 647 6.16 -29.65 33.22
C ILE A 647 7.21 -30.75 33.47
N PRO A 648 7.31 -31.39 34.64
CA PRO A 648 8.25 -32.50 34.86
C PRO A 648 8.01 -33.73 33.95
N ASN A 649 6.82 -33.87 33.37
CA ASN A 649 6.47 -34.97 32.47
C ASN A 649 6.82 -34.69 30.99
N ILE A 650 7.34 -33.49 30.68
CA ILE A 650 7.82 -33.16 29.33
C ILE A 650 9.06 -34.02 29.03
N PRO A 651 9.06 -34.81 27.94
CA PRO A 651 10.27 -35.53 27.51
C PRO A 651 11.41 -34.56 27.24
N GLY A 652 12.63 -34.87 27.72
CA GLY A 652 13.78 -33.97 27.60
C GLY A 652 14.24 -33.68 26.16
N ASP A 653 13.80 -34.50 25.20
CA ASP A 653 14.05 -34.34 23.77
C ASP A 653 12.91 -33.63 23.02
N THR A 654 11.97 -33.02 23.75
CA THR A 654 10.91 -32.18 23.17
C THR A 654 11.51 -30.98 22.43
N GLU A 655 11.00 -30.71 21.23
CA GLU A 655 11.45 -29.62 20.36
C GLU A 655 10.50 -28.42 20.39
N ILE A 656 9.21 -28.65 20.64
CA ILE A 656 8.20 -27.58 20.73
C ILE A 656 7.32 -27.81 21.96
N VAL A 657 7.12 -26.79 22.77
CA VAL A 657 6.12 -26.79 23.86
C VAL A 657 5.08 -25.72 23.58
N ILE A 658 3.82 -26.11 23.46
CA ILE A 658 2.70 -25.20 23.24
C ILE A 658 1.91 -25.08 24.55
N ILE A 659 1.74 -23.85 25.03
CA ILE A 659 1.06 -23.54 26.31
C ILE A 659 -0.29 -22.89 26.04
N GLU A 660 -1.36 -23.58 26.41
CA GLU A 660 -2.74 -23.08 26.45
C GLU A 660 -3.16 -22.89 27.91
N ALA A 661 -3.08 -21.65 28.42
CA ALA A 661 -3.38 -21.33 29.81
C ALA A 661 -4.23 -20.05 29.92
N GLY A 662 -4.79 -19.80 31.11
CA GLY A 662 -5.53 -18.57 31.39
C GLY A 662 -7.04 -18.71 31.44
N THR A 663 -7.62 -19.73 30.78
CA THR A 663 -9.07 -19.98 30.79
C THR A 663 -9.59 -20.18 32.21
N ASN A 664 -9.03 -21.16 32.93
CA ASN A 664 -9.44 -21.45 34.32
C ASN A 664 -8.82 -20.50 35.34
N ASP A 665 -7.63 -19.96 35.08
CA ASP A 665 -7.04 -18.91 35.92
C ASP A 665 -7.97 -17.69 36.04
N PHE A 666 -8.65 -17.34 34.94
CA PHE A 666 -9.64 -16.27 34.88
C PHE A 666 -11.00 -16.69 35.45
N GLY A 667 -11.60 -17.74 34.89
CA GLY A 667 -13.04 -18.00 35.01
C GLY A 667 -13.42 -19.20 35.87
N ALA A 668 -12.46 -20.01 36.34
CA ALA A 668 -12.78 -21.15 37.18
C ALA A 668 -12.94 -20.70 38.63
N GLY A 669 -14.11 -20.99 39.19
CA GLY A 669 -14.39 -20.83 40.62
C GLY A 669 -15.59 -19.97 40.97
N ALA A 670 -16.10 -20.17 42.18
CA ALA A 670 -17.28 -19.48 42.73
C ALA A 670 -16.92 -18.37 43.73
N ASN A 671 -15.63 -18.14 43.98
CA ASN A 671 -15.13 -17.14 44.93
C ASN A 671 -13.73 -16.64 44.52
N SER A 672 -13.26 -15.59 45.19
CA SER A 672 -11.97 -14.95 44.89
C SER A 672 -10.74 -15.84 45.19
N GLY A 673 -10.85 -16.84 46.06
CA GLY A 673 -9.77 -17.79 46.33
C GLY A 673 -9.55 -18.79 45.19
N GLU A 674 -10.58 -19.06 44.39
CA GLU A 674 -10.54 -20.03 43.30
C GLU A 674 -10.06 -19.43 41.97
N ASN A 675 -10.16 -18.11 41.76
CA ASN A 675 -9.49 -17.46 40.64
C ASN A 675 -8.01 -17.18 40.95
N THR A 676 -7.12 -17.44 39.99
CA THR A 676 -5.70 -17.11 40.13
C THR A 676 -5.52 -15.59 40.30
N PRO A 677 -4.73 -15.11 41.29
CA PRO A 677 -4.35 -13.70 41.35
C PRO A 677 -3.69 -13.26 40.04
N LEU A 678 -4.13 -12.15 39.43
CA LEU A 678 -3.56 -11.72 38.14
C LEU A 678 -2.05 -11.45 38.25
N GLY A 679 -1.64 -10.67 39.26
CA GLY A 679 -0.24 -10.25 39.46
C GLY A 679 0.16 -9.10 38.54
N VAL A 680 1.47 -8.91 38.39
CA VAL A 680 2.07 -7.89 37.53
C VAL A 680 3.27 -8.45 36.76
N LEU A 681 3.61 -7.81 35.64
CA LEU A 681 4.82 -8.15 34.89
C LEU A 681 6.06 -7.97 35.78
N GLY A 682 6.86 -9.03 35.90
CA GLY A 682 8.01 -9.09 36.81
C GLY A 682 7.83 -10.04 38.00
N ASP A 683 6.59 -10.47 38.29
CA ASP A 683 6.36 -11.59 39.19
C ASP A 683 7.05 -12.86 38.63
N THR A 684 7.60 -13.70 39.51
CA THR A 684 8.36 -14.90 39.10
C THR A 684 7.92 -16.20 39.76
N SER A 685 6.93 -16.17 40.66
CA SER A 685 6.42 -17.34 41.38
C SER A 685 5.04 -17.74 40.86
N THR A 686 4.63 -18.98 41.09
CA THR A 686 3.32 -19.49 40.68
C THR A 686 2.15 -18.87 41.44
N ALA A 687 2.38 -17.96 42.40
CA ALA A 687 1.34 -17.32 43.20
C ALA A 687 0.47 -16.33 42.41
N SER A 688 0.91 -15.86 41.25
CA SER A 688 0.14 -15.00 40.35
C SER A 688 0.15 -15.54 38.92
N PHE A 689 -0.77 -15.09 38.06
CA PHE A 689 -0.83 -15.53 36.67
C PHE A 689 0.38 -15.05 35.87
N TYR A 690 0.79 -13.78 36.02
CA TYR A 690 2.05 -13.27 35.45
C TYR A 690 3.25 -14.10 35.90
N GLY A 691 3.37 -14.36 37.20
CA GLY A 691 4.48 -15.12 37.77
C GLY A 691 4.48 -16.59 37.38
N ALA A 692 3.30 -17.22 37.26
CA ALA A 692 3.16 -18.61 36.86
C ALA A 692 3.56 -18.83 35.39
N LEU A 693 3.21 -17.90 34.49
CA LEU A 693 3.67 -17.95 33.10
C LEU A 693 5.21 -17.84 33.03
N TYR A 694 5.81 -16.91 33.79
CA TYR A 694 7.27 -16.78 33.86
C TYR A 694 7.94 -18.04 34.46
N ALA A 695 7.43 -18.52 35.58
CA ALA A 695 7.93 -19.73 36.24
C ALA A 695 7.84 -20.95 35.33
N ALA A 696 6.76 -21.07 34.54
CA ALA A 696 6.60 -22.15 33.57
C ALA A 696 7.69 -22.10 32.49
N VAL A 697 8.03 -20.92 31.96
CA VAL A 697 9.16 -20.77 31.02
C VAL A 697 10.45 -21.27 31.65
N VAL A 698 10.76 -20.84 32.87
CA VAL A 698 11.99 -21.24 33.58
C VAL A 698 12.03 -22.77 33.78
N ALA A 699 10.92 -23.36 34.22
CA ALA A 699 10.83 -24.80 34.46
C ALA A 699 10.90 -25.62 33.18
N ILE A 700 10.23 -25.20 32.10
CA ILE A 700 10.30 -25.87 30.79
C ILE A 700 11.72 -25.80 30.23
N ARG A 701 12.42 -24.67 30.38
CA ARG A 701 13.82 -24.54 29.95
C ARG A 701 14.78 -25.42 30.73
N ALA A 702 14.49 -25.69 32.00
CA ALA A 702 15.25 -26.66 32.78
C ALA A 702 14.97 -28.12 32.34
N GLN A 703 13.71 -28.44 32.00
CA GLN A 703 13.29 -29.79 31.64
C GLN A 703 13.62 -30.18 30.18
N ALA A 704 13.37 -29.27 29.24
CA ALA A 704 13.56 -29.42 27.80
C ALA A 704 14.34 -28.21 27.26
N PRO A 705 15.66 -28.16 27.45
CA PRO A 705 16.49 -26.97 27.19
C PRO A 705 16.60 -26.59 25.71
N ASN A 706 16.16 -27.44 24.79
CA ASN A 706 16.15 -27.16 23.35
C ASN A 706 14.75 -26.84 22.82
N ALA A 707 13.71 -26.93 23.65
CA ALA A 707 12.35 -26.67 23.20
C ALA A 707 12.13 -25.18 22.92
N VAL A 708 11.46 -24.92 21.81
CA VAL A 708 10.82 -23.63 21.54
C VAL A 708 9.48 -23.59 22.26
N ILE A 709 9.27 -22.58 23.10
CA ILE A 709 8.01 -22.37 23.82
C ILE A 709 7.12 -21.47 22.98
N VAL A 710 5.85 -21.85 22.80
CA VAL A 710 4.85 -21.06 22.07
C VAL A 710 3.62 -20.89 22.93
N PHE A 711 3.24 -19.64 23.21
CA PHE A 711 2.04 -19.33 23.97
C PHE A 711 0.80 -19.25 23.08
N LEU A 712 -0.35 -19.70 23.58
CA LEU A 712 -1.67 -19.43 23.01
C LEU A 712 -2.44 -18.50 23.95
N SER A 713 -3.07 -17.44 23.45
CA SER A 713 -3.99 -16.66 24.29
C SER A 713 -5.23 -17.47 24.64
N PRO A 714 -5.78 -17.31 25.87
CA PRO A 714 -7.07 -17.86 26.21
C PRO A 714 -8.16 -17.17 25.38
N TYR A 715 -9.12 -17.95 24.89
CA TYR A 715 -10.28 -17.42 24.16
C TYR A 715 -11.50 -17.28 25.08
N SER A 716 -12.43 -16.44 24.65
CA SER A 716 -13.71 -16.24 25.33
C SER A 716 -14.68 -17.38 25.08
N SER A 717 -15.38 -17.86 26.10
CA SER A 717 -16.59 -18.65 25.88
C SER A 717 -17.69 -17.82 25.22
N THR A 718 -18.74 -18.48 24.72
CA THR A 718 -19.98 -17.85 24.28
C THR A 718 -20.87 -17.48 25.48
N SER A 719 -22.01 -16.86 25.20
CA SER A 719 -23.04 -16.56 26.22
C SER A 719 -23.59 -17.81 26.93
N ALA A 720 -23.43 -19.01 26.37
CA ALA A 720 -23.85 -20.26 27.00
C ALA A 720 -22.97 -20.68 28.20
N PHE A 721 -21.78 -20.09 28.35
CA PHE A 721 -20.86 -20.36 29.47
C PHE A 721 -20.32 -19.03 30.06
N ALA A 722 -21.19 -18.27 30.71
CA ALA A 722 -20.92 -16.86 31.04
C ALA A 722 -19.70 -16.59 31.95
N SER A 723 -19.29 -17.53 32.80
CA SER A 723 -18.16 -17.32 33.73
C SER A 723 -16.81 -17.12 33.03
N HIS A 724 -16.69 -17.55 31.78
CA HIS A 724 -15.47 -17.44 30.96
C HIS A 724 -15.64 -16.48 29.77
N ALA A 725 -16.74 -15.75 29.73
CA ALA A 725 -17.09 -14.91 28.59
C ALA A 725 -16.36 -13.56 28.65
N ILE A 726 -16.03 -13.02 27.47
CA ILE A 726 -15.55 -11.66 27.32
C ILE A 726 -16.62 -10.68 27.78
N GLY A 727 -16.24 -9.70 28.60
CA GLY A 727 -17.17 -8.79 29.26
C GLY A 727 -17.56 -9.21 30.69
N THR A 728 -17.23 -10.44 31.11
CA THR A 728 -17.33 -10.85 32.51
C THR A 728 -16.16 -10.32 33.33
N VAL A 729 -16.45 -9.87 34.55
CA VAL A 729 -15.45 -9.56 35.58
C VAL A 729 -15.45 -10.71 36.59
N ASN A 730 -14.30 -11.30 36.87
CA ASN A 730 -14.19 -12.41 37.81
C ASN A 730 -14.28 -11.94 39.27
N TYR A 731 -14.27 -12.88 40.23
CA TYR A 731 -14.43 -12.57 41.66
C TYR A 731 -13.29 -11.75 42.26
N ARG A 732 -12.20 -11.55 41.51
CA ARG A 732 -11.07 -10.69 41.88
C ARG A 732 -11.10 -9.32 41.19
N GLY A 733 -12.17 -8.99 40.47
CA GLY A 733 -12.29 -7.71 39.76
C GLY A 733 -11.51 -7.64 38.45
N ASN A 734 -11.02 -8.77 37.92
CA ASN A 734 -10.24 -8.82 36.68
C ASN A 734 -11.09 -9.31 35.50
N THR A 735 -10.67 -8.97 34.29
CA THR A 735 -11.33 -9.32 33.02
C THR A 735 -10.49 -10.32 32.23
N LEU A 736 -11.12 -11.12 31.36
CA LEU A 736 -10.41 -12.04 30.48
C LEU A 736 -9.37 -11.31 29.60
N VAL A 737 -9.66 -10.08 29.19
CA VAL A 737 -8.74 -9.24 28.40
C VAL A 737 -7.43 -9.02 29.14
N GLN A 738 -7.46 -8.81 30.46
CA GLN A 738 -6.25 -8.66 31.27
C GLN A 738 -5.43 -9.96 31.34
N PHE A 739 -6.08 -11.12 31.40
CA PHE A 739 -5.37 -12.41 31.33
C PHE A 739 -4.76 -12.64 29.94
N GLN A 740 -5.50 -12.33 28.88
CA GLN A 740 -4.95 -12.37 27.52
C GLN A 740 -3.74 -11.41 27.39
N GLN A 741 -3.80 -10.24 28.03
CA GLN A 741 -2.71 -9.25 28.01
C GLN A 741 -1.48 -9.77 28.76
N ALA A 742 -1.68 -10.43 29.91
CA ALA A 742 -0.59 -11.05 30.65
C ALA A 742 0.16 -12.10 29.83
N VAL A 743 -0.54 -12.94 29.06
CA VAL A 743 0.11 -13.89 28.13
C VAL A 743 0.96 -13.17 27.08
N ASP A 744 0.43 -12.11 26.48
CA ASP A 744 1.15 -11.31 25.48
C ASP A 744 2.39 -10.64 26.08
N GLU A 745 2.25 -9.97 27.21
CA GLU A 745 3.35 -9.28 27.91
C GLU A 745 4.44 -10.25 28.38
N VAL A 746 4.09 -11.39 28.98
CA VAL A 746 5.08 -12.39 29.42
C VAL A 746 5.77 -13.05 28.22
N SER A 747 5.06 -13.32 27.13
CA SER A 747 5.67 -13.88 25.92
C SER A 747 6.76 -12.96 25.36
N LYS A 748 6.46 -11.65 25.26
CA LYS A 748 7.42 -10.61 24.86
C LYS A 748 8.57 -10.48 25.86
N TYR A 749 8.27 -10.48 27.15
CA TYR A 749 9.27 -10.35 28.21
C TYR A 749 10.26 -11.53 28.25
N THR A 750 9.78 -12.73 27.94
CA THR A 750 10.60 -13.96 27.92
C THR A 750 11.21 -14.29 26.56
N GLY A 751 10.89 -13.51 25.52
CA GLY A 751 11.43 -13.68 24.17
C GLY A 751 10.83 -14.85 23.39
N TYR A 752 9.66 -15.35 23.79
CA TYR A 752 8.97 -16.46 23.12
C TYR A 752 7.76 -15.98 22.32
N PRO A 753 7.45 -16.64 21.19
CA PRO A 753 6.30 -16.26 20.38
C PRO A 753 4.96 -16.59 21.06
N MET A 754 3.96 -15.84 20.63
CA MET A 754 2.57 -16.04 21.02
C MET A 754 1.68 -16.06 19.77
N ILE A 755 0.78 -17.04 19.71
CA ILE A 755 -0.25 -17.15 18.68
C ILE A 755 -1.55 -16.67 19.31
N ASP A 756 -2.08 -15.54 18.83
CA ASP A 756 -3.24 -14.89 19.43
C ASP A 756 -4.56 -15.54 19.01
N VAL A 757 -4.84 -16.71 19.57
CA VAL A 757 -6.08 -17.46 19.31
C VAL A 757 -7.29 -16.66 19.79
N GLY A 758 -7.27 -16.22 21.05
CA GLY A 758 -8.41 -15.62 21.73
C GLY A 758 -8.89 -14.27 21.20
N ARG A 759 -8.07 -13.56 20.40
CA ARG A 759 -8.47 -12.27 19.81
C ARG A 759 -8.54 -12.27 18.29
N ARG A 760 -7.98 -13.29 17.61
CA ARG A 760 -7.83 -13.27 16.13
C ARG A 760 -8.22 -14.56 15.40
N SER A 761 -8.55 -15.65 16.09
CA SER A 761 -8.82 -16.95 15.44
C SER A 761 -10.27 -17.22 15.03
N ARG A 762 -11.22 -16.31 15.35
CA ARG A 762 -12.68 -16.57 15.38
C ARG A 762 -13.16 -17.58 16.44
N ILE A 763 -12.29 -18.23 17.20
CA ILE A 763 -12.66 -18.96 18.41
C ILE A 763 -12.81 -17.95 19.54
N GLY A 764 -14.03 -17.77 20.07
CA GLY A 764 -14.35 -16.68 20.98
C GLY A 764 -15.86 -16.48 21.18
N TYR A 765 -16.25 -15.36 21.78
CA TYR A 765 -17.64 -15.08 22.19
C TYR A 765 -18.69 -15.22 21.07
N PHE A 766 -18.34 -14.85 19.85
CA PHE A 766 -19.23 -14.87 18.68
C PHE A 766 -19.08 -16.14 17.82
N MET A 767 -18.41 -17.19 18.32
CA MET A 767 -18.27 -18.43 17.56
C MET A 767 -19.63 -19.16 17.43
N PRO A 768 -19.87 -19.87 16.32
CA PRO A 768 -21.09 -20.66 16.15
C PRO A 768 -21.27 -21.69 17.27
N ALA A 769 -22.52 -21.88 17.73
CA ALA A 769 -22.82 -22.83 18.82
C ALA A 769 -22.32 -24.25 18.50
N ALA A 770 -22.41 -24.70 17.24
CA ALA A 770 -21.93 -26.01 16.80
C ALA A 770 -20.41 -26.23 16.95
N TRP A 771 -19.63 -25.17 17.15
CA TRP A 771 -18.19 -25.26 17.34
C TRP A 771 -17.80 -25.59 18.79
N THR A 772 -18.77 -25.57 19.71
CA THR A 772 -18.57 -25.92 21.12
C THR A 772 -19.64 -26.88 21.64
N SER A 773 -19.33 -27.69 22.63
CA SER A 773 -20.33 -28.55 23.28
C SER A 773 -21.20 -27.79 24.29
N ASP A 774 -20.65 -26.77 24.95
CA ASP A 774 -21.27 -26.07 26.07
C ASP A 774 -21.05 -24.55 26.05
N GLY A 775 -20.54 -24.01 24.94
CA GLY A 775 -20.14 -22.61 24.82
C GLY A 775 -18.67 -22.33 25.18
N LEU A 776 -17.94 -23.27 25.76
CA LEU A 776 -16.51 -23.12 26.07
C LEU A 776 -15.67 -24.19 25.36
N HIS A 777 -15.98 -25.46 25.53
CA HIS A 777 -15.17 -26.56 25.04
C HIS A 777 -15.42 -26.79 23.55
N VAL A 778 -14.37 -26.69 22.73
CA VAL A 778 -14.48 -26.86 21.28
C VAL A 778 -14.84 -28.30 20.90
N THR A 779 -15.76 -28.47 19.96
CA THR A 779 -16.05 -29.78 19.32
C THR A 779 -14.95 -30.13 18.32
N ALA A 780 -15.01 -31.30 17.66
CA ALA A 780 -14.11 -31.63 16.56
C ALA A 780 -14.11 -30.55 15.45
N THR A 781 -15.29 -29.98 15.15
CA THR A 781 -15.42 -28.89 14.15
C THR A 781 -14.73 -27.61 14.62
N GLY A 782 -14.98 -27.16 15.86
CA GLY A 782 -14.30 -25.99 16.41
C GLY A 782 -12.79 -26.20 16.58
N GLY A 783 -12.40 -27.42 16.98
CA GLY A 783 -11.02 -27.86 17.13
C GLY A 783 -10.25 -27.85 15.81
N ALA A 784 -10.88 -28.21 14.70
CA ALA A 784 -10.26 -28.12 13.38
C ALA A 784 -9.99 -26.65 12.97
N ILE A 785 -10.90 -25.72 13.28
CA ILE A 785 -10.69 -24.28 13.02
C ILE A 785 -9.58 -23.71 13.90
N PHE A 786 -9.58 -24.06 15.18
CA PHE A 786 -8.51 -23.71 16.11
C PHE A 786 -7.16 -24.23 15.57
N ALA A 787 -7.08 -25.52 15.27
CA ALA A 787 -5.87 -26.16 14.76
C ALA A 787 -5.34 -25.49 13.48
N ALA A 788 -6.22 -25.17 12.52
CA ALA A 788 -5.83 -24.50 11.30
C ALA A 788 -5.21 -23.11 11.56
N TYR A 789 -5.79 -22.33 12.48
CA TYR A 789 -5.26 -21.04 12.85
C TYR A 789 -3.89 -21.14 13.53
N VAL A 790 -3.73 -22.09 14.46
CA VAL A 790 -2.44 -22.32 15.13
C VAL A 790 -1.39 -22.82 14.14
N PHE A 791 -1.77 -23.68 13.20
CA PHE A 791 -0.88 -24.18 12.17
C PHE A 791 -0.29 -23.05 11.33
N GLU A 792 -1.11 -22.10 10.86
CA GLU A 792 -0.61 -20.94 10.12
C GLU A 792 0.36 -20.09 10.95
N GLY A 793 0.10 -19.95 12.26
CA GLY A 793 1.02 -19.32 13.19
C GLY A 793 2.36 -20.05 13.28
N LEU A 794 2.35 -21.38 13.42
CA LEU A 794 3.57 -22.19 13.44
C LEU A 794 4.34 -22.14 12.11
N LEU A 795 3.65 -22.11 10.97
CA LEU A 795 4.28 -21.95 9.67
C LEU A 795 4.97 -20.58 9.55
N ALA A 796 4.35 -19.51 10.06
CA ALA A 796 4.98 -18.18 10.09
C ALA A 796 6.26 -18.18 10.94
N LEU A 797 6.24 -18.84 12.10
CA LEU A 797 7.42 -18.99 12.96
C LEU A 797 8.51 -19.86 12.32
N ALA A 798 8.13 -20.94 11.63
CA ALA A 798 9.06 -21.79 10.88
C ALA A 798 9.76 -21.03 9.74
N ARG A 799 9.02 -20.17 9.04
CA ARG A 799 9.59 -19.28 8.00
C ARG A 799 10.52 -18.22 8.59
N ALA A 800 10.24 -17.76 9.81
CA ALA A 800 11.13 -16.88 10.57
C ALA A 800 12.39 -17.59 11.12
N GLY A 801 12.55 -18.90 10.86
CA GLY A 801 13.73 -19.68 11.24
C GLY A 801 13.68 -20.25 12.66
N LEU A 802 12.51 -20.25 13.31
CA LEU A 802 12.43 -20.60 14.74
C LEU A 802 12.64 -22.10 15.02
N PHE A 803 12.38 -22.99 14.06
CA PHE A 803 12.41 -24.45 14.27
C PHE A 803 13.54 -25.18 13.55
N GLY A 804 14.56 -24.44 13.10
CA GLY A 804 15.69 -24.95 12.29
C GLY A 804 15.78 -24.28 10.94
#